data_AF-A0A178E362-F1
#
_entry.id   AF-A0A178E362-F1
#
_cell.length_a   1.000
_cell.length_b   1.000
_cell.length_c   1.000
_cell.angle_alpha   90.00
_cell.angle_beta   90.00
_cell.angle_gamma   90.00
#
_symmetry.space_group_name_H-M   'P 1'
#
loop_
_entity.id
_entity.type
_entity.pdbx_description
1 polymer ?
#
loop_
_entity_poly.entity_id
_entity_poly.type
_entity_poly.pdbx_seq_one_letter_code
_entity_poly.pdbx_strand_id
1 'polypeptide(L)'
;MATVNGVRFEHYLPSRAIGVHETRPRLSWRIENAPGTFTQHSYEVELTYNVDQERLEAIAVAVVSPMSVLVPWPFKEDLSSRQKITIRIRVQDAEGSKTPWSESTFLETGLLRRVDWHCERIAAPWATQSDGPDSEWLFRKTFRTARTVQRARLYITAQGVYEAEINGERVGDYFLAPGWTAYDGRLQYQTYDITPKLFSDALNCIGVRVAEGWFCGRLGWEGGHRNIWGPHPALMAQLEITYVDGSAENIISGSSWKVARGPIRLAELYDGEKYDATLEIARWSSNGAVENEDWHDVVTLPPLATTISLVAGISGPVRRLQIVEPKEILKSPAGNTIIDFGQNLVGYVRLKRISGERGHKITLKHAEILEHGELCTRTLRICSAVDEYTLRGDGFEESYEPRFTFHGFRYVQIDGWCGDLQRSSIEAVVCHTEMKKAGSFHCSDPLINQLYSNICWGMRGNFLSVPTDCPQRDERLGWSGDLALFAPTAVLLYDCFGMLSNWLVDVEHDQTVLGGVPPMVSPNSTIADPKWCRRIPCAIWHDVTILAPWALYEETGDVAILAQQYQSMLTWMSVLPRNKTGAIHLWDESIFQLGDWLDPAAPPDAPWKSHTDAKMIANMFLIHSLELLARISKLLSKKSEETYYTIEALAAKAQFHEEYITSNGRIVSDTQAAYALAICFDLLTPIQRDRASKRLVELVRKNGFKIATGFAATPYICEALARTGNVQTAYAMLLEKQCPSWLYAVTMGATTIWERWDSMLPSGDVNPGDMTSFNHYAYGSVAKFMYERLAGLQRIEPGWTKCKIAPAIGANFMSAMASHETPFGTVSCSWNRAVSDEELEEFSIDVVVPFGVVAEVVLPEGDHETRQSVGPGKWHFRTLFRPYYEWPVEPLKSKS
;
A
#
# COMPACT_ATOMS: atom_id res chain seq x y z
N MET A 1 32.61 8.54 -18.07
CA MET A 1 32.32 7.31 -18.84
C MET A 1 30.99 6.79 -18.33
N ALA A 2 30.08 6.40 -19.22
CA ALA A 2 28.80 5.85 -18.80
C ALA A 2 28.98 4.56 -17.98
N THR A 3 28.17 4.38 -16.95
CA THR A 3 28.20 3.21 -16.06
C THR A 3 26.79 2.64 -15.89
N VAL A 4 26.70 1.32 -15.76
CA VAL A 4 25.45 0.60 -15.51
C VAL A 4 25.32 0.31 -14.01
N ASN A 5 24.27 0.83 -13.39
CA ASN A 5 24.00 0.71 -11.95
C ASN A 5 22.58 0.20 -11.70
N GLY A 6 22.34 -0.29 -10.48
CA GLY A 6 20.99 -0.67 -10.04
C GLY A 6 20.33 -1.78 -10.87
N VAL A 7 21.11 -2.79 -11.28
CA VAL A 7 20.55 -3.97 -11.98
C VAL A 7 19.54 -4.66 -11.06
N ARG A 8 18.32 -4.83 -11.55
CA ARG A 8 17.19 -5.43 -10.82
C ARG A 8 16.44 -6.43 -11.67
N PHE A 9 15.82 -7.39 -10.98
CA PHE A 9 14.88 -8.35 -11.52
C PHE A 9 13.46 -7.91 -11.20
N GLU A 10 12.56 -7.92 -12.18
CA GLU A 10 11.18 -7.46 -12.02
C GLU A 10 11.14 -6.10 -11.30
N HIS A 11 10.31 -5.98 -10.26
CA HIS A 11 10.26 -4.86 -9.33
C HIS A 11 10.83 -5.23 -7.95
N TYR A 12 11.67 -6.27 -7.87
CA TYR A 12 12.21 -6.71 -6.58
C TYR A 12 13.22 -5.73 -6.02
N LEU A 13 13.12 -5.51 -4.71
CA LEU A 13 14.21 -4.94 -3.95
C LEU A 13 15.37 -5.95 -3.90
N PRO A 14 16.64 -5.51 -3.89
CA PRO A 14 17.79 -6.41 -3.77
C PRO A 14 17.73 -7.34 -2.55
N SER A 15 17.12 -6.88 -1.45
CA SER A 15 16.87 -7.68 -0.24
C SER A 15 15.87 -8.83 -0.45
N ARG A 16 15.18 -8.88 -1.60
CA ARG A 16 14.15 -9.87 -1.96
C ARG A 16 14.56 -10.74 -3.14
N ALA A 17 15.86 -10.87 -3.36
CA ALA A 17 16.41 -11.72 -4.40
C ALA A 17 16.35 -13.22 -4.09
N ILE A 18 15.80 -13.64 -2.94
CA ILE A 18 15.77 -15.06 -2.52
C ILE A 18 14.34 -15.56 -2.43
N GLY A 19 14.09 -16.72 -3.03
CA GLY A 19 12.82 -17.44 -2.94
C GLY A 19 11.74 -16.88 -3.83
N VAL A 20 12.07 -16.37 -5.02
CA VAL A 20 11.09 -15.77 -5.96
C VAL A 20 10.34 -16.83 -6.78
N HIS A 21 9.22 -16.46 -7.41
CA HIS A 21 8.41 -17.38 -8.23
C HIS A 21 8.70 -17.30 -9.73
N GLU A 22 9.46 -16.31 -10.17
CA GLU A 22 9.56 -15.90 -11.55
C GLU A 22 10.65 -16.70 -12.27
N THR A 23 10.23 -17.49 -13.27
CA THR A 23 11.15 -18.36 -14.03
C THR A 23 11.85 -17.63 -15.18
N ARG A 24 11.32 -16.49 -15.61
CA ARG A 24 11.85 -15.64 -16.68
C ARG A 24 11.82 -14.17 -16.24
N PRO A 25 12.58 -13.82 -15.19
CA PRO A 25 12.52 -12.48 -14.61
C PRO A 25 13.01 -11.45 -15.64
N ARG A 26 12.22 -10.38 -15.81
CA ARG A 26 12.58 -9.21 -16.61
C ARG A 26 13.66 -8.42 -15.91
N LEU A 27 14.50 -7.75 -16.68
CA LEU A 27 15.68 -7.05 -16.18
C LEU A 27 15.53 -5.54 -16.35
N SER A 28 15.96 -4.78 -15.36
CA SER A 28 16.12 -3.33 -15.52
C SER A 28 17.49 -2.88 -15.00
N TRP A 29 17.98 -1.77 -15.53
CA TRP A 29 19.18 -1.11 -15.06
C TRP A 29 19.10 0.40 -15.32
N ARG A 30 19.90 1.15 -14.56
CA ARG A 30 20.07 2.60 -14.72
C ARG A 30 21.41 2.88 -15.38
N ILE A 31 21.45 3.93 -16.19
CA ILE A 31 22.68 4.43 -16.81
C ILE A 31 23.03 5.75 -16.14
N GLU A 32 24.25 5.85 -15.64
CA GLU A 32 24.75 7.03 -14.94
C GLU A 32 26.04 7.53 -15.59
N ASN A 33 26.41 8.79 -15.31
CA ASN A 33 27.64 9.43 -15.80
C ASN A 33 27.81 9.38 -17.33
N ALA A 34 26.69 9.25 -18.05
CA ALA A 34 26.64 9.25 -19.50
C ALA A 34 26.80 10.67 -20.05
N PRO A 35 27.70 10.89 -21.04
CA PRO A 35 27.74 12.14 -21.80
C PRO A 35 26.38 12.45 -22.43
N GLY A 36 26.06 13.74 -22.66
CA GLY A 36 24.76 14.14 -23.21
C GLY A 36 24.44 13.57 -24.61
N THR A 37 25.45 13.14 -25.37
CA THR A 37 25.29 12.49 -26.68
C THR A 37 25.14 10.97 -26.60
N PHE A 38 25.30 10.38 -25.42
CA PHE A 38 25.28 8.93 -25.27
C PHE A 38 23.85 8.40 -25.38
N THR A 39 23.66 7.36 -26.20
CA THR A 39 22.39 6.63 -26.30
C THR A 39 22.66 5.14 -26.25
N GLN A 40 21.89 4.40 -25.45
CA GLN A 40 21.99 2.94 -25.48
C GLN A 40 21.46 2.42 -26.83
N HIS A 41 22.28 1.65 -27.55
CA HIS A 41 21.90 0.97 -28.78
C HIS A 41 21.66 -0.53 -28.55
N SER A 42 22.54 -1.16 -27.75
CA SER A 42 22.44 -2.57 -27.38
C SER A 42 22.93 -2.81 -25.96
N TYR A 43 22.64 -3.99 -25.43
CA TYR A 43 23.13 -4.45 -24.14
C TYR A 43 23.57 -5.91 -24.20
N GLU A 44 24.45 -6.29 -23.27
CA GLU A 44 24.85 -7.67 -23.04
C GLU A 44 24.50 -8.07 -21.62
N VAL A 45 23.91 -9.26 -21.45
CA VAL A 45 23.62 -9.86 -20.15
C VAL A 45 24.51 -11.08 -19.99
N GLU A 46 25.37 -11.06 -18.98
CA GLU A 46 26.14 -12.23 -18.55
C GLU A 46 25.38 -12.90 -17.41
N LEU A 47 25.05 -14.18 -17.58
CA LEU A 47 24.43 -15.04 -16.59
C LEU A 47 25.45 -16.06 -16.12
N THR A 48 25.67 -16.11 -14.81
CA THR A 48 26.48 -17.13 -14.12
C THR A 48 25.58 -18.00 -13.24
N TYR A 49 25.71 -19.32 -13.35
CA TYR A 49 24.93 -20.29 -12.56
C TYR A 49 25.74 -21.56 -12.30
N ASN A 50 25.32 -22.33 -11.29
CA ASN A 50 25.91 -23.64 -11.00
C ASN A 50 25.26 -24.73 -11.85
N VAL A 51 26.11 -25.52 -12.53
CA VAL A 51 25.78 -26.79 -13.16
C VAL A 51 26.26 -27.87 -12.21
N ASP A 52 25.31 -28.62 -11.63
CA ASP A 52 25.57 -29.77 -10.74
C ASP A 52 26.26 -29.46 -9.40
N GLN A 53 26.06 -28.26 -8.83
CA GLN A 53 26.62 -27.81 -7.54
C GLN A 53 28.17 -27.72 -7.45
N GLU A 54 28.90 -28.18 -8.47
CA GLU A 54 30.37 -28.22 -8.49
C GLU A 54 31.00 -27.28 -9.53
N ARG A 55 30.30 -26.96 -10.63
CA ARG A 55 30.84 -26.14 -11.73
C ARG A 55 30.02 -24.87 -11.96
N LEU A 56 30.70 -23.73 -11.97
CA LEU A 56 30.12 -22.47 -12.45
C LEU A 56 30.24 -22.40 -13.98
N GLU A 57 29.12 -22.10 -14.64
CA GLU A 57 29.10 -21.72 -16.05
C GLU A 57 28.68 -20.27 -16.19
N ALA A 58 29.28 -19.57 -17.15
CA ALA A 58 28.92 -18.21 -17.52
C ALA A 58 28.57 -18.16 -19.02
N ILE A 59 27.40 -17.61 -19.33
CA ILE A 59 26.93 -17.39 -20.69
C ILE A 59 26.55 -15.92 -20.87
N ALA A 60 26.93 -15.32 -21.99
CA ALA A 60 26.61 -13.93 -22.32
C ALA A 60 25.74 -13.86 -23.58
N VAL A 61 24.66 -13.09 -23.52
CA VAL A 61 23.77 -12.85 -24.66
C VAL A 61 23.75 -11.36 -24.96
N ALA A 62 24.02 -11.01 -26.22
CA ALA A 62 23.88 -9.65 -26.73
C ALA A 62 22.48 -9.43 -27.30
N VAL A 63 21.87 -8.30 -26.99
CA VAL A 63 20.54 -7.91 -27.48
C VAL A 63 20.62 -6.51 -28.07
N VAL A 64 20.15 -6.36 -29.30
CA VAL A 64 20.01 -5.05 -29.96
C VAL A 64 18.69 -4.44 -29.53
N SER A 65 18.74 -3.51 -28.58
CA SER A 65 17.57 -2.81 -28.06
C SER A 65 18.00 -1.57 -27.26
N PRO A 66 17.30 -0.43 -27.43
CA PRO A 66 17.56 0.78 -26.66
C PRO A 66 16.92 0.74 -25.25
N MET A 67 16.12 -0.28 -24.94
CA MET A 67 15.37 -0.38 -23.69
C MET A 67 16.27 -0.80 -22.52
N SER A 68 16.07 -0.20 -21.34
CA SER A 68 16.79 -0.53 -20.10
C SER A 68 15.88 -0.87 -18.92
N VAL A 69 14.57 -0.87 -19.12
CA VAL A 69 13.56 -1.10 -18.07
C VAL A 69 12.68 -2.28 -18.47
N LEU A 70 12.57 -3.24 -17.55
CA LEU A 70 11.77 -4.47 -17.67
C LEU A 70 11.96 -5.20 -18.99
N VAL A 71 13.20 -5.25 -19.49
CA VAL A 71 13.51 -5.98 -20.72
C VAL A 71 13.31 -7.49 -20.50
N PRO A 72 12.87 -8.23 -21.53
CA PRO A 72 12.63 -9.67 -21.40
C PRO A 72 13.89 -10.44 -21.01
N TRP A 73 13.68 -11.55 -20.30
CA TRP A 73 14.71 -12.56 -20.05
C TRP A 73 15.31 -13.06 -21.38
N PRO A 74 16.62 -12.84 -21.64
CA PRO A 74 17.21 -13.08 -22.96
C PRO A 74 17.64 -14.54 -23.18
N PHE A 75 17.56 -15.39 -22.15
CA PHE A 75 18.00 -16.77 -22.23
C PHE A 75 16.86 -17.71 -22.61
N LYS A 76 17.22 -18.79 -23.31
CA LYS A 76 16.25 -19.78 -23.80
C LYS A 76 15.61 -20.57 -22.67
N GLU A 77 16.40 -20.95 -21.67
CA GLU A 77 15.95 -21.80 -20.58
C GLU A 77 15.27 -20.99 -19.46
N ASP A 78 14.23 -21.58 -18.88
CA ASP A 78 13.56 -21.10 -17.67
C ASP A 78 14.41 -21.41 -16.43
N LEU A 79 14.30 -20.56 -15.41
CA LEU A 79 14.83 -20.88 -14.10
C LEU A 79 14.01 -22.01 -13.47
N SER A 80 14.72 -22.98 -12.89
CA SER A 80 14.18 -24.12 -12.14
C SER A 80 14.08 -23.79 -10.65
N SER A 81 13.38 -24.61 -9.85
CA SER A 81 13.25 -24.40 -8.41
C SER A 81 14.60 -24.44 -7.70
N ARG A 82 14.81 -23.58 -6.69
CA ARG A 82 16.04 -23.49 -5.86
C ARG A 82 17.28 -23.02 -6.63
N GLN A 83 17.10 -22.55 -7.86
CA GLN A 83 18.19 -22.17 -8.74
C GLN A 83 18.64 -20.77 -8.37
N LYS A 84 19.90 -20.65 -7.95
CA LYS A 84 20.59 -19.38 -7.75
C LYS A 84 21.35 -19.00 -9.01
N ILE A 85 21.10 -17.80 -9.50
CA ILE A 85 21.78 -17.19 -10.63
C ILE A 85 22.44 -15.88 -10.21
N THR A 86 23.48 -15.48 -10.94
CA THR A 86 24.10 -14.15 -10.84
C THR A 86 24.13 -13.52 -12.22
N ILE A 87 23.79 -12.25 -12.33
CA ILE A 87 23.84 -11.50 -13.59
C ILE A 87 24.73 -10.27 -13.49
N ARG A 88 25.33 -9.90 -14.62
CA ARG A 88 25.94 -8.59 -14.87
C ARG A 88 25.47 -8.06 -16.21
N ILE A 89 25.37 -6.74 -16.33
CA ILE A 89 24.93 -6.08 -17.55
C ILE A 89 25.97 -5.05 -17.97
N ARG A 90 26.24 -4.96 -19.27
CA ARG A 90 26.93 -3.82 -19.87
C ARG A 90 26.16 -3.34 -21.09
N VAL A 91 26.28 -2.06 -21.40
CA VAL A 91 25.59 -1.43 -22.53
C VAL A 91 26.60 -0.97 -23.58
N GLN A 92 26.15 -0.88 -24.81
CA GLN A 92 26.93 -0.38 -25.94
C GLN A 92 26.16 0.76 -26.62
N ASP A 93 26.87 1.83 -26.96
CA ASP A 93 26.32 2.91 -27.79
C ASP A 93 26.34 2.58 -29.29
N ALA A 94 25.83 3.51 -30.10
CA ALA A 94 25.74 3.36 -31.55
C ALA A 94 27.12 3.35 -32.22
N GLU A 95 28.11 4.00 -31.60
CA GLU A 95 29.51 4.08 -32.06
C GLU A 95 30.33 2.85 -31.67
N GLY A 96 29.76 1.91 -30.91
CA GLY A 96 30.39 0.65 -30.52
C GLY A 96 31.18 0.69 -29.21
N SER A 97 31.15 1.82 -28.49
CA SER A 97 31.75 1.95 -27.17
C SER A 97 30.93 1.22 -26.12
N LYS A 98 31.59 0.40 -25.31
CA LYS A 98 30.96 -0.38 -24.24
C LYS A 98 31.23 0.25 -22.88
N THR A 99 30.23 0.20 -22.01
CA THR A 99 30.46 0.44 -20.59
C THR A 99 31.24 -0.73 -19.97
N PRO A 100 31.86 -0.53 -18.79
CA PRO A 100 32.22 -1.63 -17.92
C PRO A 100 30.98 -2.51 -17.63
N TRP A 101 31.25 -3.76 -17.24
CA TRP A 101 30.22 -4.59 -16.61
C TRP A 101 29.74 -3.94 -15.32
N SER A 102 28.45 -4.00 -15.07
CA SER A 102 27.86 -3.64 -13.78
C SER A 102 28.44 -4.49 -12.66
N GLU A 103 28.23 -4.04 -11.42
CA GLU A 103 28.28 -4.93 -10.26
C GLU A 103 27.34 -6.13 -10.47
N SER A 104 27.72 -7.27 -9.89
CA SER A 104 26.90 -8.47 -9.95
C SER A 104 25.69 -8.35 -9.03
N THR A 105 24.55 -8.83 -9.51
CA THR A 105 23.34 -9.03 -8.71
C THR A 105 22.87 -10.46 -8.87
N PHE A 106 22.17 -11.01 -7.89
CA PHE A 106 21.74 -12.39 -7.91
C PHE A 106 20.23 -12.51 -7.77
N LEU A 107 19.71 -13.66 -8.16
CA LEU A 107 18.33 -14.08 -7.92
C LEU A 107 18.36 -15.57 -7.57
N GLU A 108 17.52 -15.98 -6.64
CA GLU A 108 17.32 -17.38 -6.27
C GLU A 108 15.82 -17.67 -6.31
N THR A 109 15.40 -18.61 -7.15
CA THR A 109 14.02 -19.07 -7.20
C THR A 109 13.68 -19.92 -5.98
N GLY A 110 12.42 -19.85 -5.55
CA GLY A 110 11.90 -20.69 -4.47
C GLY A 110 11.49 -22.09 -4.95
N LEU A 111 10.47 -22.64 -4.29
CA LEU A 111 9.73 -23.82 -4.73
C LEU A 111 8.65 -23.39 -5.72
N LEU A 112 8.85 -23.69 -7.00
CA LEU A 112 7.99 -23.22 -8.09
C LEU A 112 6.76 -24.10 -8.31
N ARG A 113 6.82 -25.38 -7.93
CA ARG A 113 5.74 -26.34 -8.20
C ARG A 113 5.33 -27.07 -6.93
N ARG A 114 4.08 -27.52 -6.90
CA ARG A 114 3.54 -28.34 -5.80
C ARG A 114 4.42 -29.55 -5.47
N VAL A 115 4.95 -30.22 -6.49
CA VAL A 115 5.82 -31.40 -6.35
C VAL A 115 7.16 -31.11 -5.68
N ASP A 116 7.59 -29.84 -5.64
CA ASP A 116 8.81 -29.45 -4.96
C ASP A 116 8.65 -29.38 -3.43
N TRP A 117 7.40 -29.42 -2.94
CA TRP A 117 7.06 -29.53 -1.53
C TRP A 117 6.95 -31.00 -1.11
N HIS A 118 7.75 -31.37 -0.13
CA HIS A 118 7.81 -32.70 0.47
C HIS A 118 7.27 -32.73 1.90
N CYS A 119 6.93 -31.56 2.47
CA CYS A 119 6.44 -31.46 3.83
C CYS A 119 4.94 -31.74 3.96
N GLU A 120 4.54 -32.18 5.15
CA GLU A 120 3.14 -32.39 5.50
C GLU A 120 2.55 -31.14 6.16
N ARG A 121 1.24 -30.95 6.01
CA ARG A 121 0.49 -29.91 6.72
C ARG A 121 0.17 -30.42 8.12
N ILE A 122 0.63 -29.72 9.16
CA ILE A 122 0.49 -30.15 10.56
C ILE A 122 -0.32 -29.15 11.40
N ALA A 123 -1.03 -29.66 12.40
CA ALA A 123 -1.78 -28.88 13.38
C ALA A 123 -1.67 -29.49 14.78
N ALA A 124 -2.20 -28.79 15.78
CA ALA A 124 -2.28 -29.31 17.15
C ALA A 124 -3.36 -30.40 17.28
N PRO A 125 -3.25 -31.36 18.21
CA PRO A 125 -4.28 -32.39 18.40
C PRO A 125 -5.61 -31.85 18.95
N TRP A 126 -5.61 -30.67 19.55
CA TRP A 126 -6.82 -29.93 19.97
C TRP A 126 -7.36 -28.98 18.89
N ALA A 127 -6.83 -29.05 17.66
CA ALA A 127 -7.27 -28.24 16.53
C ALA A 127 -8.74 -28.54 16.20
N THR A 128 -9.62 -27.72 16.74
CA THR A 128 -11.07 -27.80 16.59
C THR A 128 -11.59 -26.41 16.28
N GLN A 129 -12.74 -26.32 15.61
CA GLN A 129 -13.37 -25.03 15.36
C GLN A 129 -13.77 -24.39 16.70
N SER A 130 -13.34 -23.15 16.92
CA SER A 130 -13.65 -22.37 18.12
C SER A 130 -14.51 -21.15 17.77
N ASP A 131 -15.47 -20.82 18.64
CA ASP A 131 -16.27 -19.59 18.54
C ASP A 131 -15.59 -18.38 19.19
N GLY A 132 -14.44 -18.59 19.85
CA GLY A 132 -13.64 -17.55 20.48
C GLY A 132 -12.15 -17.65 20.13
N PRO A 133 -11.33 -16.67 20.56
CA PRO A 133 -9.89 -16.69 20.36
C PRO A 133 -9.23 -17.93 20.95
N ASP A 134 -8.09 -18.30 20.36
CA ASP A 134 -7.21 -19.34 20.88
C ASP A 134 -5.84 -18.78 21.31
N SER A 135 -5.09 -19.58 22.07
CA SER A 135 -3.69 -19.30 22.39
C SER A 135 -2.79 -19.55 21.17
N GLU A 136 -1.58 -19.00 21.17
CA GLU A 136 -0.56 -19.43 20.21
C GLU A 136 -0.22 -20.93 20.39
N TRP A 137 0.22 -21.56 19.30
CA TRP A 137 0.74 -22.92 19.29
C TRP A 137 2.24 -22.90 19.00
N LEU A 138 3.01 -23.57 19.84
CA LEU A 138 4.46 -23.74 19.71
C LEU A 138 4.75 -25.09 19.06
N PHE A 139 5.21 -25.10 17.82
CA PHE A 139 5.64 -26.29 17.09
C PHE A 139 7.15 -26.44 17.17
N ARG A 140 7.67 -27.63 17.47
CA ARG A 140 9.12 -27.86 17.49
C ARG A 140 9.54 -29.19 16.88
N LYS A 141 10.76 -29.20 16.33
CA LYS A 141 11.47 -30.41 15.94
C LYS A 141 12.97 -30.27 16.15
N THR A 142 13.56 -31.25 16.80
CA THR A 142 15.02 -31.42 16.88
C THR A 142 15.52 -32.32 15.77
N PHE A 143 16.69 -32.02 15.23
CA PHE A 143 17.35 -32.81 14.19
C PHE A 143 18.86 -32.65 14.30
N ARG A 144 19.63 -33.65 13.85
CA ARG A 144 21.09 -33.59 13.89
C ARG A 144 21.62 -33.44 12.48
N THR A 145 22.37 -32.38 12.23
CA THR A 145 23.12 -32.24 10.98
C THR A 145 24.28 -33.22 11.00
N ALA A 146 24.47 -33.99 9.93
CA ALA A 146 25.50 -35.04 9.91
C ALA A 146 26.91 -34.51 9.60
N ARG A 147 27.01 -33.33 8.97
CA ARG A 147 28.25 -32.82 8.36
C ARG A 147 28.31 -31.29 8.43
N THR A 148 29.37 -30.71 7.86
CA THR A 148 29.53 -29.26 7.70
C THR A 148 28.52 -28.71 6.72
N VAL A 149 27.64 -27.83 7.22
CA VAL A 149 26.60 -27.17 6.43
C VAL A 149 27.25 -26.16 5.49
N GLN A 150 26.96 -26.27 4.19
CA GLN A 150 27.37 -25.30 3.17
C GLN A 150 26.27 -24.28 2.90
N ARG A 151 25.02 -24.74 2.82
CA ARG A 151 23.83 -23.91 2.53
C ARG A 151 22.61 -24.49 3.22
N ALA A 152 21.75 -23.62 3.74
CA ALA A 152 20.44 -24.01 4.24
C ALA A 152 19.34 -23.00 3.88
N ARG A 153 18.18 -23.51 3.48
CA ARG A 153 16.99 -22.72 3.13
C ARG A 153 15.78 -23.22 3.89
N LEU A 154 15.07 -22.32 4.55
CA LEU A 154 13.76 -22.60 5.14
C LEU A 154 12.67 -22.05 4.23
N TYR A 155 11.81 -22.93 3.71
CA TYR A 155 10.56 -22.61 3.03
C TYR A 155 9.42 -22.83 4.02
N ILE A 156 8.66 -21.79 4.34
CA ILE A 156 7.67 -21.87 5.43
C ILE A 156 6.46 -21.00 5.15
N THR A 157 5.29 -21.50 5.57
CA THR A 157 4.01 -20.78 5.54
C THR A 157 3.09 -21.31 6.64
N ALA A 158 2.02 -20.56 6.92
CA ALA A 158 0.95 -20.97 7.81
C ALA A 158 -0.42 -20.62 7.22
N GLN A 159 -1.40 -21.48 7.43
CA GLN A 159 -2.79 -21.05 7.45
C GLN A 159 -3.01 -20.40 8.82
N GLY A 160 -2.90 -19.08 8.87
CA GLY A 160 -2.77 -18.28 10.09
C GLY A 160 -1.59 -17.33 9.97
N VAL A 161 -0.91 -17.04 11.08
CA VAL A 161 0.35 -16.29 11.09
C VAL A 161 1.41 -17.04 11.89
N TYR A 162 2.69 -16.85 11.58
CA TYR A 162 3.79 -17.54 12.24
C TYR A 162 5.00 -16.65 12.53
N GLU A 163 5.80 -17.10 13.50
CA GLU A 163 7.15 -16.62 13.78
C GLU A 163 8.07 -17.84 14.01
N ALA A 164 9.16 -17.95 13.25
CA ALA A 164 10.07 -19.09 13.33
C ALA A 164 11.38 -18.75 14.06
N GLU A 165 11.95 -19.74 14.73
CA GLU A 165 13.22 -19.70 15.43
C GLU A 165 14.07 -20.94 15.07
N ILE A 166 15.37 -20.75 14.91
CA ILE A 166 16.36 -21.82 14.78
C ILE A 166 17.33 -21.68 15.95
N ASN A 167 17.46 -22.74 16.75
CA ASN A 167 18.36 -22.78 17.90
C ASN A 167 18.16 -21.63 18.91
N GLY A 168 16.91 -21.20 19.12
CA GLY A 168 16.57 -20.06 19.99
C GLY A 168 16.74 -18.69 19.36
N GLU A 169 17.13 -18.60 18.08
CA GLU A 169 17.25 -17.34 17.36
C GLU A 169 16.14 -17.18 16.32
N ARG A 170 15.48 -16.02 16.32
CA ARG A 170 14.47 -15.65 15.32
C ARG A 170 15.01 -15.78 13.89
N VAL A 171 14.18 -16.30 12.99
CA VAL A 171 14.42 -16.40 11.55
C VAL A 171 13.77 -15.22 10.84
N GLY A 172 14.59 -14.45 10.13
CA GLY A 172 14.14 -13.23 9.46
C GLY A 172 13.60 -12.20 10.45
N ASP A 173 12.89 -11.20 9.93
CA ASP A 173 12.33 -10.10 10.72
C ASP A 173 10.87 -9.78 10.37
N TYR A 174 10.23 -10.63 9.55
CA TYR A 174 8.88 -10.39 9.04
C TYR A 174 7.88 -10.40 10.19
N PHE A 175 6.86 -9.57 10.08
CA PHE A 175 5.80 -9.42 11.05
C PHE A 175 4.50 -9.95 10.45
N LEU A 176 3.72 -10.74 11.21
CA LEU A 176 2.49 -11.37 10.74
C LEU A 176 2.65 -12.16 9.43
N ALA A 177 3.78 -12.84 9.25
CA ALA A 177 3.99 -13.73 8.10
C ALA A 177 2.98 -14.89 8.14
N PRO A 178 2.42 -15.35 7.01
CA PRO A 178 2.77 -15.02 5.64
C PRO A 178 2.05 -13.79 5.06
N GLY A 179 1.30 -13.04 5.87
CA GLY A 179 0.38 -12.00 5.42
C GLY A 179 -1.01 -12.55 5.12
N TRP A 180 -1.83 -11.71 4.51
CA TRP A 180 -3.23 -11.97 4.19
C TRP A 180 -3.44 -12.06 2.67
N THR A 181 -3.92 -13.22 2.22
CA THR A 181 -4.37 -13.49 0.85
C THR A 181 -5.75 -14.14 0.87
N ALA A 182 -6.38 -14.31 -0.28
CA ALA A 182 -7.57 -15.16 -0.39
C ALA A 182 -7.14 -16.63 -0.21
N TYR A 183 -7.14 -17.12 1.04
CA TYR A 183 -6.54 -18.41 1.41
C TYR A 183 -7.17 -19.63 0.73
N ASP A 184 -8.38 -19.49 0.20
CA ASP A 184 -9.10 -20.47 -0.62
C ASP A 184 -8.68 -20.46 -2.10
N GLY A 185 -7.96 -19.43 -2.56
CA GLY A 185 -7.34 -19.35 -3.88
C GLY A 185 -5.82 -19.53 -3.86
N ARG A 186 -5.13 -18.92 -2.90
CA ARG A 186 -3.66 -19.04 -2.76
C ARG A 186 -3.18 -18.80 -1.34
N LEU A 187 -2.02 -19.39 -1.05
CA LEU A 187 -1.27 -19.19 0.19
C LEU A 187 0.18 -18.84 -0.13
N GLN A 188 0.65 -17.73 0.43
CA GLN A 188 2.04 -17.30 0.25
C GLN A 188 2.97 -18.05 1.19
N TYR A 189 4.18 -18.36 0.72
CA TYR A 189 5.26 -18.82 1.57
C TYR A 189 6.47 -17.89 1.48
N GLN A 190 7.35 -17.99 2.47
CA GLN A 190 8.59 -17.24 2.53
C GLN A 190 9.79 -18.19 2.49
N THR A 191 10.88 -17.69 1.91
CA THR A 191 12.17 -18.37 1.91
C THR A 191 13.17 -17.57 2.73
N TYR A 192 13.87 -18.24 3.63
CA TYR A 192 14.94 -17.65 4.42
C TYR A 192 16.25 -18.39 4.20
N ASP A 193 17.35 -17.63 4.07
CA ASP A 193 18.69 -18.17 4.24
C ASP A 193 18.96 -18.36 5.73
N ILE A 194 18.98 -19.61 6.19
CA ILE A 194 19.26 -19.94 7.59
C ILE A 194 20.62 -20.60 7.79
N THR A 195 21.47 -20.60 6.76
CA THR A 195 22.83 -21.15 6.81
C THR A 195 23.61 -20.71 8.06
N PRO A 196 23.65 -19.41 8.44
CA PRO A 196 24.44 -18.99 9.60
C PRO A 196 23.83 -19.38 10.95
N LYS A 197 22.59 -19.89 10.99
CA LYS A 197 21.88 -20.25 12.23
C LYS A 197 21.99 -21.73 12.59
N LEU A 198 22.49 -22.55 11.68
CA LEU A 198 22.67 -23.98 11.91
C LEU A 198 24.06 -24.28 12.46
N PHE A 199 24.10 -25.16 13.46
CA PHE A 199 25.34 -25.78 13.92
C PHE A 199 25.66 -26.99 13.04
N SER A 200 26.92 -27.14 12.65
CA SER A 200 27.42 -28.29 11.89
C SER A 200 27.77 -29.47 12.79
N ASP A 201 27.56 -30.70 12.32
CA ASP A 201 27.76 -31.95 13.09
C ASP A 201 27.16 -31.92 14.52
N ALA A 202 26.02 -31.26 14.65
CA ALA A 202 25.41 -30.95 15.94
C ALA A 202 23.91 -31.13 15.92
N LEU A 203 23.35 -31.22 17.13
CA LEU A 203 21.92 -31.18 17.33
C LEU A 203 21.44 -29.73 17.13
N ASN A 204 20.40 -29.58 16.34
CA ASN A 204 19.73 -28.35 16.02
C ASN A 204 18.24 -28.47 16.38
N CYS A 205 17.57 -27.34 16.53
CA CYS A 205 16.13 -27.27 16.74
C CYS A 205 15.51 -26.18 15.88
N ILE A 206 14.38 -26.50 15.26
CA ILE A 206 13.46 -25.53 14.69
C ILE A 206 12.26 -25.40 15.62
N GLY A 207 11.90 -24.16 15.97
CA GLY A 207 10.68 -23.80 16.69
C GLY A 207 9.84 -22.85 15.84
N VAL A 208 8.53 -23.00 15.86
CA VAL A 208 7.61 -22.10 15.16
C VAL A 208 6.41 -21.79 16.04
N ARG A 209 6.19 -20.50 16.30
CA ARG A 209 4.96 -19.98 16.91
C ARG A 209 3.93 -19.81 15.81
N VAL A 210 2.69 -20.25 16.04
CA VAL A 210 1.59 -20.12 15.09
C VAL A 210 0.35 -19.61 15.82
N ALA A 211 -0.34 -18.63 15.22
CA ALA A 211 -1.59 -18.08 15.73
C ALA A 211 -2.62 -17.94 14.61
N GLU A 212 -3.86 -17.58 14.98
CA GLU A 212 -5.02 -17.50 14.08
C GLU A 212 -4.86 -16.52 12.91
N GLY A 213 -4.28 -15.35 13.17
CA GLY A 213 -4.18 -14.27 12.19
C GLY A 213 -5.50 -14.00 11.47
N TRP A 214 -5.42 -13.70 10.18
CA TRP A 214 -6.60 -13.50 9.34
C TRP A 214 -7.32 -14.82 8.99
N PHE A 215 -6.62 -15.96 8.97
CA PHE A 215 -7.16 -17.22 8.43
C PHE A 215 -8.39 -17.72 9.20
N CYS A 216 -8.32 -17.74 10.52
CA CYS A 216 -9.42 -18.19 11.38
C CYS A 216 -9.78 -17.19 12.50
N GLY A 217 -9.06 -16.08 12.62
CA GLY A 217 -9.38 -15.00 13.55
C GLY A 217 -10.64 -14.23 13.18
N ARG A 218 -11.08 -13.35 14.07
CA ARG A 218 -12.30 -12.55 13.89
C ARG A 218 -12.03 -11.37 12.95
N LEU A 219 -12.83 -11.24 11.90
CA LEU A 219 -12.73 -10.16 10.91
C LEU A 219 -14.08 -9.50 10.61
N GLY A 220 -14.06 -8.20 10.32
CA GLY A 220 -15.23 -7.40 9.96
C GLY A 220 -15.98 -6.78 11.14
N TRP A 221 -16.97 -5.94 10.82
CA TRP A 221 -17.78 -5.15 11.75
C TRP A 221 -19.04 -5.90 12.20
N GLU A 222 -19.91 -5.25 12.99
CA GLU A 222 -21.15 -5.85 13.54
C GLU A 222 -20.89 -7.14 14.37
N GLY A 223 -19.68 -7.25 14.96
CA GLY A 223 -19.22 -8.40 15.72
C GLY A 223 -18.33 -9.35 14.92
N GLY A 224 -18.29 -9.19 13.60
CA GLY A 224 -17.40 -9.90 12.68
C GLY A 224 -17.70 -11.40 12.55
N HIS A 225 -16.89 -12.06 11.72
CA HIS A 225 -16.94 -13.49 11.47
C HIS A 225 -15.57 -14.12 11.76
N ARG A 226 -15.58 -15.30 12.38
CA ARG A 226 -14.41 -16.14 12.62
C ARG A 226 -14.40 -17.32 11.65
N ASN A 227 -13.25 -17.99 11.54
CA ASN A 227 -13.11 -19.25 10.81
C ASN A 227 -13.48 -19.15 9.31
N ILE A 228 -13.26 -17.98 8.69
CA ILE A 228 -13.70 -17.67 7.31
C ILE A 228 -13.09 -18.65 6.30
N TRP A 229 -11.79 -18.94 6.41
CA TRP A 229 -11.08 -19.83 5.47
C TRP A 229 -10.77 -21.20 6.06
N GLY A 230 -10.93 -21.37 7.36
CA GLY A 230 -10.79 -22.66 8.02
C GLY A 230 -10.94 -22.57 9.54
N PRO A 231 -11.09 -23.72 10.21
CA PRO A 231 -11.50 -23.78 11.61
C PRO A 231 -10.37 -23.53 12.62
N HIS A 232 -9.11 -23.61 12.21
CA HIS A 232 -7.95 -23.50 13.09
C HIS A 232 -6.64 -23.30 12.30
N PRO A 233 -5.54 -22.88 12.94
CA PRO A 233 -4.27 -22.71 12.25
C PRO A 233 -3.66 -24.02 11.73
N ALA A 234 -2.73 -23.92 10.78
CA ALA A 234 -1.89 -25.04 10.32
C ALA A 234 -0.51 -24.56 9.83
N LEU A 235 0.51 -25.40 9.98
CA LEU A 235 1.90 -25.12 9.59
C LEU A 235 2.36 -26.01 8.44
N MET A 236 3.14 -25.43 7.53
CA MET A 236 3.95 -26.15 6.54
C MET A 236 5.37 -25.58 6.54
N ALA A 237 6.36 -26.42 6.80
CA ALA A 237 7.76 -26.03 6.88
C ALA A 237 8.67 -27.09 6.23
N GLN A 238 9.56 -26.64 5.36
CA GLN A 238 10.58 -27.45 4.70
C GLN A 238 11.92 -26.75 4.79
N LEU A 239 12.82 -27.31 5.59
CA LEU A 239 14.21 -26.90 5.67
C LEU A 239 15.05 -27.83 4.79
N GLU A 240 15.74 -27.27 3.80
CA GLU A 240 16.67 -27.99 2.93
C GLU A 240 18.11 -27.61 3.26
N ILE A 241 18.96 -28.60 3.46
CA ILE A 241 20.38 -28.44 3.84
C ILE A 241 21.24 -29.09 2.77
N THR A 242 22.24 -28.35 2.29
CA THR A 242 23.33 -28.86 1.45
C THR A 242 24.63 -28.82 2.24
N TYR A 243 25.37 -29.92 2.25
CA TYR A 243 26.64 -30.06 2.95
C TYR A 243 27.82 -29.82 2.01
N VAL A 244 28.99 -29.54 2.59
CA VAL A 244 30.22 -29.26 1.82
C VAL A 244 30.65 -30.42 0.91
N ASP A 245 30.28 -31.66 1.25
CA ASP A 245 30.59 -32.85 0.46
C ASP A 245 29.56 -33.17 -0.64
N GLY A 246 28.63 -32.25 -0.91
CA GLY A 246 27.60 -32.38 -1.93
C GLY A 246 26.36 -33.17 -1.51
N SER A 247 26.37 -33.80 -0.33
CA SER A 247 25.15 -34.45 0.19
C SER A 247 24.10 -33.43 0.64
N ALA A 248 22.83 -33.85 0.68
CA ALA A 248 21.72 -33.00 1.08
C ALA A 248 20.74 -33.72 2.01
N GLU A 249 20.03 -32.94 2.83
CA GLU A 249 19.03 -33.43 3.79
C GLU A 249 17.84 -32.47 3.88
N ASN A 250 16.63 -33.03 4.05
CA ASN A 250 15.41 -32.26 4.23
C ASN A 250 14.82 -32.50 5.62
N ILE A 251 14.59 -31.42 6.36
CA ILE A 251 13.87 -31.43 7.63
C ILE A 251 12.48 -30.84 7.38
N ILE A 252 11.48 -31.72 7.36
CA ILE A 252 10.11 -31.37 6.98
C ILE A 252 9.14 -31.38 8.18
N SER A 253 8.08 -30.56 8.11
CA SER A 253 6.86 -30.68 8.90
C SER A 253 6.18 -32.02 8.64
N GLY A 254 5.75 -32.69 9.73
CA GLY A 254 5.12 -34.00 9.71
C GLY A 254 5.04 -34.63 11.11
N SER A 255 4.63 -35.88 11.19
CA SER A 255 4.33 -36.58 12.46
C SER A 255 5.42 -36.58 13.53
N SER A 256 6.69 -36.39 13.15
CA SER A 256 7.83 -36.27 14.08
C SER A 256 7.88 -34.96 14.90
N TRP A 257 7.03 -33.98 14.59
CA TRP A 257 6.98 -32.71 15.31
C TRP A 257 6.19 -32.83 16.60
N LYS A 258 6.52 -31.97 17.56
CA LYS A 258 5.76 -31.81 18.80
C LYS A 258 5.12 -30.43 18.84
N VAL A 259 4.02 -30.31 19.58
CA VAL A 259 3.27 -29.06 19.76
C VAL A 259 2.85 -28.86 21.21
N ALA A 260 2.91 -27.61 21.68
CA ALA A 260 2.45 -27.17 23.00
C ALA A 260 1.71 -25.84 22.88
N ARG A 261 0.96 -25.45 23.91
CA ARG A 261 0.40 -24.08 24.00
C ARG A 261 1.47 -23.14 24.53
N GLY A 262 1.58 -21.96 23.91
CA GLY A 262 2.57 -20.96 24.31
C GLY A 262 2.08 -20.00 25.42
N PRO A 263 2.98 -19.10 25.86
CA PRO A 263 2.65 -18.03 26.81
C PRO A 263 1.64 -17.01 26.25
N ILE A 264 1.49 -16.87 24.93
CA ILE A 264 0.42 -16.03 24.36
C ILE A 264 -0.92 -16.76 24.49
N ARG A 265 -1.77 -16.30 25.39
CA ARG A 265 -3.08 -16.90 25.73
C ARG A 265 -4.24 -16.36 24.90
N LEU A 266 -4.06 -15.20 24.28
CA LEU A 266 -4.96 -14.61 23.29
C LEU A 266 -4.11 -13.88 22.26
N ALA A 267 -4.36 -14.13 20.98
CA ALA A 267 -3.63 -13.56 19.84
C ALA A 267 -4.63 -13.11 18.76
N GLU A 268 -5.31 -11.98 18.96
CA GLU A 268 -6.31 -11.46 18.01
C GLU A 268 -5.87 -10.14 17.40
N LEU A 269 -6.10 -9.98 16.09
CA LEU A 269 -5.76 -8.74 15.38
C LEU A 269 -6.52 -7.53 15.92
N TYR A 270 -7.78 -7.69 16.34
CA TYR A 270 -8.61 -6.59 16.84
C TYR A 270 -8.52 -6.41 18.36
N ASP A 271 -8.62 -7.49 19.14
CA ASP A 271 -8.73 -7.36 20.60
C ASP A 271 -7.39 -7.26 21.32
N GLY A 272 -6.28 -7.58 20.63
CA GLY A 272 -4.91 -7.45 21.15
C GLY A 272 -4.25 -8.78 21.48
N GLU A 273 -3.23 -8.74 22.32
CA GLU A 273 -2.47 -9.90 22.75
C GLU A 273 -2.40 -10.01 24.28
N LYS A 274 -2.70 -11.19 24.83
CA LYS A 274 -2.53 -11.48 26.26
C LYS A 274 -1.39 -12.45 26.46
N TYR A 275 -0.27 -11.96 26.97
CA TYR A 275 0.95 -12.71 27.19
C TYR A 275 1.12 -13.03 28.68
N ASP A 276 1.28 -14.31 29.01
CA ASP A 276 1.57 -14.77 30.36
C ASP A 276 3.00 -15.33 30.46
N ALA A 277 3.93 -14.50 30.94
CA ALA A 277 5.33 -14.86 31.07
C ALA A 277 5.57 -15.92 32.15
N THR A 278 4.58 -16.18 33.03
CA THR A 278 4.65 -17.27 34.01
C THR A 278 4.60 -18.65 33.35
N LEU A 279 4.12 -18.72 32.10
CA LEU A 279 3.95 -19.91 31.27
C LEU A 279 5.03 -20.05 30.18
N GLU A 280 6.06 -19.20 30.18
CA GLU A 280 7.18 -19.32 29.24
C GLU A 280 7.87 -20.70 29.36
N ILE A 281 7.98 -21.40 28.23
CA ILE A 281 8.73 -22.65 28.14
C ILE A 281 10.18 -22.30 27.80
N ALA A 282 11.04 -22.28 28.81
CA ALA A 282 12.45 -21.95 28.64
C ALA A 282 13.11 -22.85 27.57
N ARG A 283 13.85 -22.23 26.64
CA ARG A 283 14.65 -22.92 25.61
C ARG A 283 13.85 -23.88 24.71
N TRP A 284 12.53 -23.67 24.56
CA TRP A 284 11.65 -24.55 23.79
C TRP A 284 12.09 -24.77 22.33
N SER A 285 12.69 -23.74 21.72
CA SER A 285 13.21 -23.72 20.34
C SER A 285 14.72 -23.97 20.25
N SER A 286 15.38 -24.32 21.37
CA SER A 286 16.81 -24.66 21.42
C SER A 286 17.04 -26.17 21.29
N ASN A 287 18.29 -26.55 21.00
CA ASN A 287 18.71 -27.94 20.79
C ASN A 287 18.78 -28.81 22.06
N GLY A 288 18.37 -28.29 23.22
CA GLY A 288 18.33 -29.04 24.48
C GLY A 288 17.08 -29.92 24.65
N ALA A 289 17.09 -30.77 25.68
CA ALA A 289 15.86 -31.39 26.18
C ALA A 289 14.95 -30.29 26.74
N VAL A 290 13.64 -30.42 26.51
CA VAL A 290 12.63 -29.54 27.11
C VAL A 290 12.04 -30.28 28.30
N GLU A 291 12.19 -29.72 29.49
CA GLU A 291 11.77 -30.35 30.77
C GLU A 291 10.27 -30.16 31.06
N ASN A 292 9.44 -29.88 30.04
CA ASN A 292 8.00 -29.69 30.18
C ASN A 292 7.25 -30.92 29.64
N GLU A 293 6.32 -31.47 30.42
CA GLU A 293 5.54 -32.66 30.06
C GLU A 293 4.37 -32.37 29.10
N ASP A 294 4.01 -31.11 28.85
CA ASP A 294 2.82 -30.72 28.04
C ASP A 294 3.08 -30.63 26.52
N TRP A 295 4.05 -31.40 26.00
CA TRP A 295 4.30 -31.52 24.56
C TRP A 295 3.55 -32.71 23.96
N HIS A 296 2.69 -32.43 22.99
CA HIS A 296 1.88 -33.43 22.32
C HIS A 296 2.42 -33.74 20.92
N ASP A 297 2.10 -34.92 20.39
CA ASP A 297 2.30 -35.20 18.97
C ASP A 297 1.39 -34.32 18.12
N VAL A 298 1.93 -33.82 17.01
CA VAL A 298 1.11 -33.10 16.02
C VAL A 298 0.16 -34.06 15.30
N VAL A 299 -0.91 -33.51 14.75
CA VAL A 299 -1.74 -34.22 13.78
C VAL A 299 -1.36 -33.80 12.37
N THR A 300 -1.21 -34.78 11.48
CA THR A 300 -1.05 -34.53 10.04
C THR A 300 -2.44 -34.34 9.42
N LEU A 301 -2.63 -33.22 8.72
CA LEU A 301 -3.85 -32.90 8.00
C LEU A 301 -3.77 -33.41 6.56
N PRO A 302 -4.93 -33.54 5.86
CA PRO A 302 -4.92 -33.73 4.42
C PRO A 302 -4.06 -32.67 3.71
N PRO A 303 -3.43 -32.97 2.57
CA PRO A 303 -2.74 -31.98 1.76
C PRO A 303 -3.64 -30.78 1.44
N LEU A 304 -3.02 -29.62 1.19
CA LEU A 304 -3.76 -28.47 0.66
C LEU A 304 -4.49 -28.87 -0.64
N ALA A 305 -5.70 -28.35 -0.82
CA ALA A 305 -6.46 -28.56 -2.04
C ALA A 305 -5.63 -28.12 -3.26
N THR A 306 -5.72 -28.86 -4.36
CA THR A 306 -4.97 -28.56 -5.58
C THR A 306 -5.37 -27.24 -6.24
N THR A 307 -6.55 -26.71 -5.89
CA THR A 307 -7.05 -25.39 -6.30
C THR A 307 -6.37 -24.24 -5.58
N ILE A 308 -5.80 -24.48 -4.39
CA ILE A 308 -5.07 -23.46 -3.63
C ILE A 308 -3.64 -23.45 -4.14
N SER A 309 -3.19 -22.34 -4.71
CA SER A 309 -1.80 -22.21 -5.19
C SER A 309 -0.85 -21.90 -4.03
N LEU A 310 0.32 -22.55 -3.99
CA LEU A 310 1.44 -22.13 -3.13
C LEU A 310 2.37 -21.25 -3.94
N VAL A 311 2.43 -19.97 -3.59
CA VAL A 311 3.22 -18.98 -4.32
C VAL A 311 4.25 -18.35 -3.41
N ALA A 312 5.42 -18.02 -3.96
CA ALA A 312 6.34 -17.17 -3.22
C ALA A 312 5.75 -15.77 -3.10
N GLY A 313 5.98 -15.10 -1.97
CA GLY A 313 5.56 -13.71 -1.81
C GLY A 313 6.26 -12.80 -2.83
N ILE A 314 5.50 -12.17 -3.72
CA ILE A 314 5.99 -11.15 -4.67
C ILE A 314 5.97 -9.73 -4.06
N SER A 315 5.15 -9.54 -3.02
CA SER A 315 5.04 -8.31 -2.25
C SER A 315 6.17 -8.18 -1.24
N GLY A 316 6.36 -6.97 -0.72
CA GLY A 316 7.13 -6.80 0.50
C GLY A 316 6.48 -7.50 1.69
N PRO A 317 7.27 -8.10 2.57
CA PRO A 317 6.76 -8.56 3.85
C PRO A 317 6.40 -7.33 4.70
N VAL A 318 5.48 -7.53 5.64
CA VAL A 318 5.29 -6.57 6.73
C VAL A 318 6.50 -6.66 7.66
N ARG A 319 7.04 -5.51 8.07
CA ARG A 319 8.22 -5.41 8.96
C ARG A 319 8.00 -4.37 10.05
N ARG A 320 8.85 -4.41 11.07
CA ARG A 320 9.00 -3.40 12.13
C ARG A 320 9.99 -2.34 11.63
N LEU A 321 9.51 -1.23 11.10
CA LEU A 321 10.31 -0.33 10.24
C LEU A 321 10.78 0.96 10.92
N GLN A 322 10.10 1.40 11.97
CA GLN A 322 10.45 2.64 12.67
C GLN A 322 10.10 2.52 14.16
N ILE A 323 10.92 3.12 15.02
CA ILE A 323 10.63 3.29 16.45
C ILE A 323 10.19 4.75 16.67
N VAL A 324 9.13 4.94 17.45
CA VAL A 324 8.64 6.25 17.90
C VAL A 324 8.68 6.29 19.43
N GLU A 325 9.45 7.23 19.98
CA GLU A 325 9.55 7.43 21.41
C GLU A 325 8.35 8.24 21.94
N PRO A 326 7.94 8.04 23.22
CA PRO A 326 6.92 8.86 23.85
C PRO A 326 7.25 10.35 23.81
N LYS A 327 6.34 11.15 23.25
CA LYS A 327 6.43 12.61 23.31
C LYS A 327 6.11 13.12 24.71
N GLU A 328 5.10 12.55 25.35
CA GLU A 328 4.64 12.97 26.67
C GLU A 328 4.00 11.81 27.47
N ILE A 329 4.04 11.91 28.80
CA ILE A 329 3.28 11.06 29.72
C ILE A 329 2.32 12.01 30.46
N LEU A 330 1.04 11.80 30.25
CA LEU A 330 -0.07 12.60 30.71
C LEU A 330 -0.81 11.91 31.87
N LYS A 331 -1.54 12.71 32.64
CA LYS A 331 -2.57 12.22 33.56
C LYS A 331 -3.94 12.65 33.04
N SER A 332 -4.84 11.69 32.85
CA SER A 332 -6.21 11.98 32.46
C SER A 332 -6.97 12.64 33.63
N PRO A 333 -8.11 13.30 33.38
CA PRO A 333 -8.99 13.81 34.44
C PRO A 333 -9.36 12.77 35.51
N ALA A 334 -9.53 11.51 35.14
CA ALA A 334 -9.78 10.38 36.04
C ALA A 334 -8.52 9.85 36.75
N GLY A 335 -7.33 10.39 36.44
CA GLY A 335 -6.04 10.02 37.03
C GLY A 335 -5.29 8.89 36.31
N ASN A 336 -5.79 8.42 35.17
CA ASN A 336 -5.15 7.37 34.37
C ASN A 336 -3.83 7.87 33.77
N THR A 337 -2.84 6.99 33.63
CA THR A 337 -1.58 7.32 32.94
C THR A 337 -1.75 7.12 31.44
N ILE A 338 -1.59 8.18 30.66
CA ILE A 338 -1.71 8.15 29.19
C ILE A 338 -0.38 8.56 28.57
N ILE A 339 0.06 7.83 27.54
CA ILE A 339 1.27 8.10 26.79
C ILE A 339 0.85 8.72 25.46
N ASP A 340 1.35 9.91 25.12
CA ASP A 340 1.21 10.51 23.79
C ASP A 340 2.50 10.26 23.00
N PHE A 341 2.41 9.53 21.88
CA PHE A 341 3.53 9.34 20.96
C PHE A 341 3.71 10.52 19.99
N GLY A 342 2.81 11.50 20.00
CA GLY A 342 2.84 12.68 19.14
C GLY A 342 2.47 12.40 17.68
N GLN A 343 2.19 11.14 17.33
CA GLN A 343 1.87 10.66 16.00
C GLN A 343 0.86 9.51 16.08
N ASN A 344 -0.24 9.61 15.35
CA ASN A 344 -1.12 8.48 15.06
C ASN A 344 -0.42 7.51 14.10
N LEU A 345 -0.05 6.34 14.60
CA LEU A 345 0.78 5.34 13.93
C LEU A 345 0.10 3.97 13.95
N VAL A 346 0.69 3.00 13.25
CA VAL A 346 0.18 1.62 13.21
C VAL A 346 1.29 0.66 13.57
N GLY A 347 1.00 -0.25 14.50
CA GLY A 347 1.95 -1.21 15.03
C GLY A 347 1.61 -1.59 16.46
N TYR A 348 2.57 -1.61 17.37
CA TYR A 348 2.36 -1.98 18.77
C TYR A 348 3.30 -1.22 19.71
N VAL A 349 3.09 -1.34 21.01
CA VAL A 349 3.99 -0.82 22.04
C VAL A 349 4.94 -1.92 22.53
N ARG A 350 6.24 -1.59 22.62
CA ARG A 350 7.24 -2.40 23.28
C ARG A 350 7.53 -1.84 24.67
N LEU A 351 7.44 -2.70 25.68
CA LEU A 351 7.81 -2.41 27.06
C LEU A 351 9.21 -2.94 27.34
N LYS A 352 10.00 -2.17 28.09
CA LYS A 352 11.37 -2.48 28.50
C LYS A 352 11.55 -2.22 29.99
N ARG A 353 12.50 -2.93 30.60
CA ARG A 353 12.92 -2.71 32.00
C ARG A 353 11.73 -2.81 32.97
N ILE A 354 10.89 -3.81 32.74
CA ILE A 354 9.76 -4.12 33.62
C ILE A 354 10.29 -4.91 34.82
N SER A 355 9.82 -4.62 36.02
CA SER A 355 10.14 -5.41 37.22
C SER A 355 8.95 -5.38 38.17
N GLY A 356 8.64 -6.52 38.78
CA GLY A 356 7.48 -6.65 39.65
C GLY A 356 7.30 -8.07 40.16
N GLU A 357 6.25 -8.28 40.94
CA GLU A 357 5.90 -9.60 41.48
C GLU A 357 5.41 -10.54 40.37
N ARG A 358 5.66 -11.83 40.55
CA ARG A 358 5.18 -12.88 39.64
C ARG A 358 3.65 -12.84 39.56
N GLY A 359 3.12 -12.87 38.33
CA GLY A 359 1.68 -12.83 38.10
C GLY A 359 1.08 -11.42 38.10
N HIS A 360 1.87 -10.38 38.38
CA HIS A 360 1.43 -8.99 38.24
C HIS A 360 1.14 -8.66 36.78
N LYS A 361 0.14 -7.80 36.53
CA LYS A 361 -0.34 -7.50 35.17
C LYS A 361 -0.13 -6.04 34.81
N ILE A 362 0.39 -5.82 33.60
CA ILE A 362 0.42 -4.53 32.92
C ILE A 362 -0.56 -4.59 31.74
N THR A 363 -1.43 -3.59 31.62
CA THR A 363 -2.42 -3.51 30.54
C THR A 363 -2.20 -2.25 29.72
N LEU A 364 -2.23 -2.39 28.39
CA LEU A 364 -2.05 -1.33 27.41
C LEU A 364 -3.34 -1.19 26.60
N LYS A 365 -4.00 -0.03 26.68
CA LYS A 365 -5.21 0.28 25.88
C LYS A 365 -4.88 1.35 24.86
N HIS A 366 -5.17 1.09 23.59
CA HIS A 366 -4.75 1.93 22.48
C HIS A 366 -5.92 2.77 21.94
N ALA A 367 -5.67 4.03 21.57
CA ALA A 367 -6.62 4.84 20.81
C ALA A 367 -5.95 5.91 19.95
N GLU A 368 -6.66 6.37 18.93
CA GLU A 368 -6.18 7.42 18.02
C GLU A 368 -6.23 8.82 18.64
N ILE A 369 -7.21 9.08 19.50
CA ILE A 369 -7.52 10.41 20.03
C ILE A 369 -7.88 10.37 21.53
N LEU A 370 -7.86 11.56 22.16
CA LEU A 370 -8.46 11.80 23.46
C LEU A 370 -9.76 12.59 23.30
N GLU A 371 -10.81 12.22 24.04
CA GLU A 371 -12.09 12.94 24.11
C GLU A 371 -12.27 13.41 25.56
N HIS A 372 -12.40 14.73 25.75
CA HIS A 372 -12.40 15.37 27.08
C HIS A 372 -11.20 15.01 27.98
N GLY A 373 -10.04 14.72 27.37
CA GLY A 373 -8.80 14.34 28.09
C GLY A 373 -8.73 12.87 28.51
N GLU A 374 -9.75 12.06 28.20
CA GLU A 374 -9.75 10.61 28.40
C GLU A 374 -9.49 9.86 27.10
N LEU A 375 -9.04 8.61 27.19
CA LEU A 375 -8.83 7.75 26.03
C LEU A 375 -10.18 7.46 25.34
N CYS A 376 -10.32 7.82 24.06
CA CYS A 376 -11.56 7.60 23.33
C CYS A 376 -11.52 6.25 22.57
N THR A 377 -12.15 5.23 23.13
CA THR A 377 -12.20 3.89 22.51
C THR A 377 -13.49 3.62 21.74
N ARG A 378 -14.50 4.51 21.79
CA ARG A 378 -15.79 4.27 21.12
C ARG A 378 -15.67 4.12 19.61
N THR A 379 -14.70 4.81 18.99
CA THR A 379 -14.43 4.76 17.54
C THR A 379 -13.86 3.42 17.10
N LEU A 380 -13.40 2.58 18.03
CA LEU A 380 -12.93 1.22 17.75
C LEU A 380 -14.09 0.24 17.53
N ARG A 381 -15.32 0.58 17.97
CA ARG A 381 -16.51 -0.28 17.91
C ARG A 381 -16.30 -1.59 18.68
N ILE A 382 -16.46 -2.77 18.06
CA ILE A 382 -16.27 -4.09 18.70
C ILE A 382 -14.82 -4.55 18.51
N CYS A 383 -13.89 -3.70 18.96
CA CYS A 383 -12.45 -3.91 18.96
C CYS A 383 -11.89 -3.35 20.27
N SER A 384 -11.30 -4.22 21.08
CA SER A 384 -10.78 -3.83 22.38
C SER A 384 -9.46 -3.06 22.27
N ALA A 385 -8.60 -3.45 21.33
CA ALA A 385 -7.23 -2.94 21.16
C ALA A 385 -6.42 -2.94 22.48
N VAL A 386 -6.47 -4.06 23.21
CA VAL A 386 -5.87 -4.20 24.55
C VAL A 386 -4.80 -5.28 24.57
N ASP A 387 -3.58 -4.89 24.89
CA ASP A 387 -2.50 -5.84 25.18
C ASP A 387 -2.35 -6.00 26.71
N GLU A 388 -2.09 -7.23 27.16
CA GLU A 388 -1.85 -7.56 28.57
C GLU A 388 -0.56 -8.37 28.71
N TYR A 389 0.30 -7.94 29.63
CA TYR A 389 1.51 -8.66 29.99
C TYR A 389 1.48 -9.07 31.45
N THR A 390 1.53 -10.38 31.72
CA THR A 390 1.65 -10.95 33.07
C THR A 390 3.12 -11.29 33.34
N LEU A 391 3.69 -10.70 34.38
CA LEU A 391 5.12 -10.78 34.72
C LEU A 391 5.52 -12.17 35.22
N ARG A 392 6.72 -12.64 34.83
CA ARG A 392 7.32 -13.86 35.36
C ARG A 392 7.80 -13.66 36.80
N GLY A 393 8.28 -12.45 37.13
CA GLY A 393 8.63 -12.02 38.48
C GLY A 393 9.74 -12.84 39.15
N ASP A 394 10.79 -13.17 38.40
CA ASP A 394 11.94 -13.98 38.84
C ASP A 394 13.15 -13.14 39.30
N GLY A 395 12.96 -11.83 39.47
CA GLY A 395 13.99 -10.90 39.94
C GLY A 395 14.86 -10.29 38.84
N PHE A 396 14.65 -10.65 37.58
CA PHE A 396 15.30 -10.03 36.41
C PHE A 396 14.39 -9.01 35.73
N GLU A 397 14.98 -7.99 35.09
CA GLU A 397 14.23 -7.07 34.26
C GLU A 397 13.61 -7.79 33.04
N GLU A 398 12.33 -7.52 32.78
CA GLU A 398 11.57 -8.13 31.70
C GLU A 398 11.32 -7.14 30.55
N SER A 399 11.03 -7.66 29.37
CA SER A 399 10.62 -6.89 28.18
C SER A 399 9.50 -7.60 27.46
N TYR A 400 8.59 -6.83 26.88
CA TYR A 400 7.41 -7.35 26.21
C TYR A 400 7.19 -6.62 24.88
N GLU A 401 6.86 -7.39 23.84
CA GLU A 401 6.26 -6.89 22.61
C GLU A 401 5.24 -7.92 22.10
N PRO A 402 4.08 -7.46 21.59
CA PRO A 402 3.15 -8.33 20.88
C PRO A 402 3.75 -8.90 19.59
N ARG A 403 3.29 -10.09 19.20
CA ARG A 403 3.73 -10.80 17.99
C ARG A 403 2.63 -10.95 16.94
N PHE A 404 1.38 -11.12 17.39
CA PHE A 404 0.27 -11.54 16.54
C PHE A 404 -0.92 -10.57 16.54
N THR A 405 -0.68 -9.31 16.90
CA THR A 405 -1.67 -8.23 16.84
C THR A 405 -1.02 -6.91 16.43
N PHE A 406 -1.82 -5.95 16.00
CA PHE A 406 -1.40 -4.57 15.77
C PHE A 406 -2.57 -3.62 16.03
N HIS A 407 -2.26 -2.34 16.26
CA HIS A 407 -3.22 -1.30 16.59
C HIS A 407 -2.92 -0.04 15.80
N GLY A 408 -3.96 0.73 15.45
CA GLY A 408 -3.83 2.12 15.01
C GLY A 408 -4.04 3.07 16.18
N PHE A 409 -3.02 3.83 16.57
CA PHE A 409 -3.08 4.66 17.77
C PHE A 409 -2.07 5.80 17.78
N ARG A 410 -2.39 6.84 18.56
CA ARG A 410 -1.45 7.87 19.02
C ARG A 410 -1.24 7.80 20.52
N TYR A 411 -2.30 7.44 21.24
CA TYR A 411 -2.35 7.45 22.69
C TYR A 411 -2.46 6.03 23.23
N VAL A 412 -1.76 5.78 24.33
CA VAL A 412 -1.85 4.50 25.05
C VAL A 412 -2.07 4.76 26.53
N GLN A 413 -3.17 4.27 27.08
CA GLN A 413 -3.34 4.19 28.52
C GLN A 413 -2.58 2.96 29.04
N ILE A 414 -1.82 3.16 30.11
CA ILE A 414 -1.09 2.09 30.80
C ILE A 414 -1.58 1.93 32.23
N ASP A 415 -2.12 0.75 32.51
CA ASP A 415 -2.60 0.34 33.83
C ASP A 415 -1.66 -0.71 34.43
N GLY A 416 -1.50 -0.69 35.75
CA GLY A 416 -0.67 -1.68 36.46
C GLY A 416 0.84 -1.54 36.26
N TRP A 417 1.36 -0.39 35.83
CA TRP A 417 2.82 -0.19 35.79
C TRP A 417 3.45 -0.25 37.20
N CYS A 418 4.57 -0.97 37.34
CA CYS A 418 5.31 -1.08 38.60
C CYS A 418 6.28 0.09 38.78
N GLY A 419 6.17 0.81 39.90
CA GLY A 419 7.05 1.94 40.21
C GLY A 419 6.80 3.15 39.30
N ASP A 420 7.84 3.96 39.07
CA ASP A 420 7.73 5.17 38.26
C ASP A 420 7.95 4.86 36.77
N LEU A 421 6.97 5.21 35.94
CA LEU A 421 7.06 5.03 34.49
C LEU A 421 8.06 6.02 33.88
N GLN A 422 9.15 5.49 33.34
CA GLN A 422 10.15 6.25 32.60
C GLN A 422 9.85 6.19 31.10
N ARG A 423 10.04 7.30 30.38
CA ARG A 423 9.86 7.34 28.91
C ARG A 423 10.73 6.32 28.18
N SER A 424 11.94 6.06 28.68
CA SER A 424 12.86 5.06 28.10
C SER A 424 12.40 3.60 28.22
N SER A 425 11.36 3.34 29.03
CA SER A 425 10.81 2.00 29.27
C SER A 425 9.70 1.65 28.27
N ILE A 426 9.30 2.58 27.41
CA ILE A 426 8.20 2.40 26.46
C ILE A 426 8.58 3.01 25.11
N GLU A 427 8.30 2.29 24.03
CA GLU A 427 8.40 2.80 22.67
C GLU A 427 7.30 2.20 21.79
N ALA A 428 6.86 2.94 20.77
CA ALA A 428 5.98 2.41 19.73
C ALA A 428 6.81 1.89 18.57
N VAL A 429 6.48 0.70 18.07
CA VAL A 429 7.10 0.08 16.91
C VAL A 429 6.14 0.15 15.74
N VAL A 430 6.50 0.93 14.72
CA VAL A 430 5.69 1.12 13.52
C VAL A 430 5.87 -0.06 12.58
N CYS A 431 4.75 -0.66 12.18
CA CYS A 431 4.70 -1.83 11.31
C CYS A 431 3.90 -1.53 10.04
N HIS A 432 4.47 -1.86 8.88
CA HIS A 432 3.76 -1.84 7.60
C HIS A 432 4.50 -2.70 6.57
N THR A 433 3.89 -2.93 5.42
CA THR A 433 4.53 -3.56 4.25
C THR A 433 5.79 -2.76 3.89
N GLU A 434 6.92 -3.44 3.72
CA GLU A 434 8.16 -2.81 3.29
C GLU A 434 7.96 -2.20 1.89
N MET A 435 7.84 -0.89 1.83
CA MET A 435 7.74 -0.10 0.60
C MET A 435 8.85 0.94 0.59
N LYS A 436 9.53 1.09 -0.53
CA LYS A 436 10.55 2.13 -0.68
C LYS A 436 9.84 3.47 -0.91
N LYS A 437 10.26 4.54 -0.24
CA LYS A 437 9.76 5.88 -0.56
C LYS A 437 10.09 6.23 -2.01
N ALA A 438 9.07 6.63 -2.78
CA ALA A 438 9.20 6.96 -4.20
C ALA A 438 9.22 8.48 -4.42
N GLY A 439 8.38 9.23 -3.70
CA GLY A 439 8.27 10.68 -3.85
C GLY A 439 8.62 11.44 -2.57
N SER A 440 9.05 12.68 -2.74
CA SER A 440 9.15 13.67 -1.66
C SER A 440 8.55 15.00 -2.09
N PHE A 441 8.01 15.76 -1.13
CA PHE A 441 7.42 17.07 -1.34
C PHE A 441 7.74 17.98 -0.16
N HIS A 442 7.97 19.26 -0.45
CA HIS A 442 8.09 20.32 0.55
C HIS A 442 7.71 21.68 -0.08
N CYS A 443 7.16 22.60 0.70
CA CYS A 443 6.89 23.97 0.28
C CYS A 443 7.07 24.98 1.42
N SER A 444 6.97 26.27 1.08
CA SER A 444 7.07 27.37 2.04
C SER A 444 5.96 27.43 3.10
N ASP A 445 4.82 26.74 2.93
CA ASP A 445 3.75 26.72 3.93
C ASP A 445 3.88 25.50 4.88
N PRO A 446 4.06 25.72 6.20
CA PRO A 446 4.27 24.64 7.14
C PRO A 446 3.04 23.74 7.34
N LEU A 447 1.82 24.25 7.19
CA LEU A 447 0.60 23.45 7.34
C LEU A 447 0.41 22.51 6.15
N ILE A 448 0.79 22.96 4.94
CA ILE A 448 0.81 22.11 3.75
C ILE A 448 1.87 21.01 3.87
N ASN A 449 3.05 21.31 4.43
CA ASN A 449 4.04 20.29 4.74
C ASN A 449 3.53 19.27 5.77
N GLN A 450 2.81 19.74 6.80
CA GLN A 450 2.19 18.86 7.78
C GLN A 450 1.10 18.00 7.13
N LEU A 451 0.28 18.55 6.23
CA LEU A 451 -0.70 17.79 5.46
C LEU A 451 -0.03 16.67 4.65
N TYR A 452 1.05 16.97 3.92
CA TYR A 452 1.80 15.93 3.20
C TYR A 452 2.34 14.84 4.14
N SER A 453 2.87 15.23 5.30
CA SER A 453 3.30 14.28 6.33
C SER A 453 2.16 13.37 6.80
N ASN A 454 0.99 13.95 7.08
CA ASN A 454 -0.22 13.22 7.48
C ASN A 454 -0.65 12.20 6.43
N ILE A 455 -0.56 12.55 5.15
CA ILE A 455 -0.87 11.65 4.04
C ILE A 455 0.10 10.47 4.00
N CYS A 456 1.41 10.72 4.12
CA CYS A 456 2.41 9.65 4.17
C CYS A 456 2.25 8.73 5.39
N TRP A 457 1.88 9.27 6.55
CA TRP A 457 1.56 8.46 7.73
C TRP A 457 0.28 7.65 7.55
N GLY A 458 -0.76 8.25 6.98
CA GLY A 458 -2.02 7.55 6.70
C GLY A 458 -1.87 6.40 5.71
N MET A 459 -1.09 6.61 4.65
CA MET A 459 -0.74 5.55 3.69
C MET A 459 0.03 4.41 4.37
N ARG A 460 1.12 4.73 5.09
CA ARG A 460 1.93 3.69 5.76
C ARG A 460 1.10 2.88 6.75
N GLY A 461 0.23 3.55 7.52
CA GLY A 461 -0.62 2.88 8.49
C GLY A 461 -1.58 1.86 7.89
N ASN A 462 -2.00 2.09 6.65
CA ASN A 462 -3.01 1.28 5.98
C ASN A 462 -2.44 0.35 4.90
N PHE A 463 -1.13 0.30 4.73
CA PHE A 463 -0.48 -0.62 3.79
C PHE A 463 0.22 -1.72 4.58
N LEU A 464 -0.57 -2.61 5.18
CA LEU A 464 -0.11 -3.74 6.00
C LEU A 464 -0.66 -5.04 5.42
N SER A 465 0.17 -5.72 4.62
CA SER A 465 -0.19 -6.86 3.76
C SER A 465 -1.19 -6.53 2.63
N VAL A 466 -2.28 -5.83 2.95
CA VAL A 466 -3.32 -5.36 2.02
C VAL A 466 -3.56 -3.85 2.22
N PRO A 467 -4.10 -3.12 1.24
CA PRO A 467 -4.40 -1.70 1.37
C PRO A 467 -5.72 -1.51 2.13
N THR A 468 -5.66 -1.38 3.45
CA THR A 468 -6.82 -1.31 4.33
C THR A 468 -7.49 0.05 4.31
N ASP A 469 -8.79 0.10 4.58
CA ASP A 469 -9.51 1.35 4.82
C ASP A 469 -8.97 2.11 6.04
N CYS A 470 -8.92 1.44 7.20
CA CYS A 470 -8.44 2.00 8.44
C CYS A 470 -7.68 0.92 9.26
N PRO A 471 -6.78 1.29 10.19
CA PRO A 471 -5.93 0.31 10.87
C PRO A 471 -6.30 0.00 12.32
N GLN A 472 -7.34 0.64 12.88
CA GLN A 472 -7.63 0.66 14.32
C GLN A 472 -8.88 -0.12 14.73
N ARG A 473 -10.01 0.03 14.04
CA ARG A 473 -11.30 -0.58 14.45
C ARG A 473 -11.46 -2.01 13.94
N ASP A 474 -12.59 -2.65 14.25
CA ASP A 474 -13.04 -3.96 13.76
C ASP A 474 -13.42 -3.93 12.26
N GLU A 475 -12.46 -3.55 11.41
CA GLU A 475 -12.61 -3.50 9.96
C GLU A 475 -11.27 -3.86 9.32
N ARG A 476 -10.43 -2.88 9.01
CA ARG A 476 -9.08 -3.11 8.47
C ARG A 476 -9.10 -4.00 7.24
N LEU A 477 -10.07 -3.73 6.36
CA LEU A 477 -10.34 -4.55 5.18
C LEU A 477 -9.81 -3.84 3.93
N GLY A 478 -9.43 -4.63 2.93
CA GLY A 478 -8.93 -4.10 1.66
C GLY A 478 -10.05 -3.52 0.80
N TRP A 479 -10.64 -2.39 1.20
CA TRP A 479 -11.74 -1.74 0.48
C TRP A 479 -11.30 -1.22 -0.89
N SER A 480 -12.00 -1.68 -1.92
CA SER A 480 -11.61 -1.48 -3.30
C SER A 480 -11.74 -0.03 -3.78
N GLY A 481 -12.79 0.68 -3.38
CA GLY A 481 -13.05 2.07 -3.80
C GLY A 481 -12.04 3.06 -3.24
N ASP A 482 -11.68 2.88 -1.97
CA ASP A 482 -10.65 3.65 -1.27
C ASP A 482 -9.34 3.60 -2.06
N LEU A 483 -8.89 2.38 -2.41
CA LEU A 483 -7.69 2.21 -3.22
C LEU A 483 -7.87 2.72 -4.65
N ALA A 484 -9.02 2.48 -5.30
CA ALA A 484 -9.25 2.91 -6.67
C ALA A 484 -9.02 4.42 -6.86
N LEU A 485 -9.42 5.21 -5.86
CA LEU A 485 -9.28 6.67 -5.86
C LEU A 485 -7.90 7.13 -5.34
N PHE A 486 -7.28 6.39 -4.43
CA PHE A 486 -5.99 6.75 -3.85
C PHE A 486 -4.77 6.21 -4.62
N ALA A 487 -4.91 5.16 -5.43
CA ALA A 487 -3.81 4.51 -6.16
C ALA A 487 -2.93 5.48 -6.97
N PRO A 488 -3.47 6.48 -7.71
CA PRO A 488 -2.64 7.47 -8.40
C PRO A 488 -1.76 8.32 -7.47
N THR A 489 -2.17 8.49 -6.22
CA THR A 489 -1.36 9.18 -5.19
C THR A 489 -0.40 8.21 -4.53
N ALA A 490 -0.84 6.99 -4.19
CA ALA A 490 -0.02 5.97 -3.55
C ALA A 490 1.29 5.73 -4.31
N VAL A 491 1.20 5.56 -5.64
CA VAL A 491 2.36 5.31 -6.51
C VAL A 491 3.34 6.50 -6.60
N LEU A 492 2.89 7.71 -6.29
CA LEU A 492 3.75 8.89 -6.19
C LEU A 492 4.48 8.95 -4.85
N LEU A 493 3.91 8.39 -3.78
CA LEU A 493 4.49 8.48 -2.43
C LEU A 493 5.48 7.34 -2.16
N TYR A 494 5.11 6.11 -2.50
CA TYR A 494 5.88 4.90 -2.25
C TYR A 494 5.83 3.95 -3.44
N ASP A 495 6.89 3.17 -3.59
CA ASP A 495 6.91 2.01 -4.48
C ASP A 495 6.04 0.90 -3.86
N CYS A 496 4.77 0.91 -4.26
CA CYS A 496 3.76 -0.05 -3.84
C CYS A 496 3.42 -1.07 -4.94
N PHE A 497 4.21 -1.16 -6.02
CA PHE A 497 3.89 -2.03 -7.16
C PHE A 497 3.75 -3.48 -6.73
N GLY A 498 4.75 -4.03 -6.05
CA GLY A 498 4.72 -5.44 -5.63
C GLY A 498 3.59 -5.79 -4.66
N MET A 499 3.15 -4.83 -3.83
CA MET A 499 2.04 -5.04 -2.90
C MET A 499 0.69 -5.00 -3.62
N LEU A 500 0.47 -3.99 -4.48
CA LEU A 500 -0.82 -3.83 -5.15
C LEU A 500 -0.99 -4.84 -6.29
N SER A 501 0.05 -5.17 -7.05
CA SER A 501 -0.01 -6.25 -8.05
C SER A 501 -0.30 -7.60 -7.41
N ASN A 502 0.20 -7.81 -6.19
CA ASN A 502 -0.11 -8.98 -5.40
C ASN A 502 -1.57 -8.99 -4.94
N TRP A 503 -2.07 -7.88 -4.38
CA TRP A 503 -3.44 -7.77 -3.91
C TRP A 503 -4.46 -7.95 -5.04
N LEU A 504 -4.17 -7.45 -6.24
CA LEU A 504 -5.03 -7.60 -7.43
C LEU A 504 -5.22 -9.07 -7.86
N VAL A 505 -4.32 -9.99 -7.52
CA VAL A 505 -4.54 -11.43 -7.71
C VAL A 505 -5.69 -11.93 -6.83
N ASP A 506 -5.77 -11.46 -5.58
CA ASP A 506 -6.84 -11.85 -4.66
C ASP A 506 -8.17 -11.21 -5.10
N VAL A 507 -8.15 -9.98 -5.62
CA VAL A 507 -9.34 -9.31 -6.17
C VAL A 507 -9.95 -10.11 -7.33
N GLU A 508 -9.13 -10.59 -8.26
CA GLU A 508 -9.59 -11.41 -9.39
C GLU A 508 -10.13 -12.78 -8.94
N HIS A 509 -9.47 -13.41 -7.95
CA HIS A 509 -9.97 -14.65 -7.34
C HIS A 509 -11.34 -14.45 -6.70
N ASP A 510 -11.47 -13.45 -5.82
CA ASP A 510 -12.71 -13.12 -5.14
C ASP A 510 -13.82 -12.72 -6.13
N GLN A 511 -13.47 -12.00 -7.20
CA GLN A 511 -14.39 -11.69 -8.30
C GLN A 511 -14.97 -12.95 -8.92
N THR A 512 -14.12 -13.95 -9.15
CA THR A 512 -14.54 -15.25 -9.71
C THR A 512 -15.50 -15.97 -8.76
N VAL A 513 -15.20 -15.98 -7.46
CA VAL A 513 -16.07 -16.55 -6.40
C VAL A 513 -17.45 -15.87 -6.38
N LEU A 514 -17.50 -14.56 -6.64
CA LEU A 514 -18.73 -13.76 -6.69
C LEU A 514 -19.46 -13.83 -8.05
N GLY A 515 -19.04 -14.69 -8.97
CA GLY A 515 -19.69 -14.88 -10.27
C GLY A 515 -19.44 -13.71 -11.24
N GLY A 516 -18.26 -13.09 -11.16
CA GLY A 516 -17.79 -12.05 -12.06
C GLY A 516 -17.89 -10.62 -11.53
N VAL A 517 -18.64 -10.40 -10.45
CA VAL A 517 -18.71 -9.10 -9.76
C VAL A 517 -17.48 -8.94 -8.87
N PRO A 518 -16.63 -7.91 -9.04
CA PRO A 518 -15.50 -7.68 -8.15
C PRO A 518 -15.94 -7.54 -6.68
N PRO A 519 -15.07 -7.84 -5.72
CA PRO A 519 -15.40 -7.70 -4.31
C PRO A 519 -15.37 -6.23 -3.85
N MET A 520 -16.20 -5.89 -2.86
CA MET A 520 -16.11 -4.61 -2.13
C MET A 520 -14.84 -4.54 -1.28
N VAL A 521 -14.42 -5.68 -0.72
CA VAL A 521 -13.19 -5.83 0.06
C VAL A 521 -12.45 -7.10 -0.37
N SER A 522 -11.13 -7.03 -0.52
CA SER A 522 -10.30 -8.21 -0.81
C SER A 522 -9.10 -8.31 0.13
N PRO A 523 -8.73 -9.50 0.64
CA PRO A 523 -9.46 -10.77 0.54
C PRO A 523 -10.89 -10.69 1.11
N ASN A 524 -11.85 -11.37 0.49
CA ASN A 524 -13.26 -11.20 0.80
C ASN A 524 -13.69 -11.88 2.11
N SER A 525 -13.41 -11.22 3.23
CA SER A 525 -13.85 -11.62 4.57
C SER A 525 -15.35 -11.45 4.79
N THR A 526 -16.06 -10.76 3.90
CA THR A 526 -17.51 -10.58 4.00
C THR A 526 -18.30 -11.74 3.42
N ILE A 527 -17.67 -12.82 2.95
CA ILE A 527 -18.37 -13.94 2.29
C ILE A 527 -19.48 -14.59 3.14
N ALA A 528 -19.34 -14.51 4.48
CA ALA A 528 -20.33 -14.99 5.43
C ALA A 528 -21.45 -13.97 5.76
N ASP A 529 -21.30 -12.70 5.35
CA ASP A 529 -22.22 -11.60 5.66
C ASP A 529 -23.36 -11.52 4.62
N PRO A 530 -24.63 -11.76 4.99
CA PRO A 530 -25.74 -11.76 4.03
C PRO A 530 -26.09 -10.37 3.45
N LYS A 531 -25.66 -9.28 4.09
CA LYS A 531 -25.91 -7.88 3.67
C LYS A 531 -24.76 -7.30 2.86
N TRP A 532 -23.51 -7.63 3.20
CA TRP A 532 -22.32 -7.03 2.61
C TRP A 532 -21.52 -7.96 1.70
N CYS A 533 -21.73 -9.28 1.77
CA CYS A 533 -21.30 -10.24 0.70
C CYS A 533 -21.98 -9.97 -0.65
N ARG A 534 -22.81 -8.92 -0.75
CA ARG A 534 -23.71 -8.71 -1.88
C ARG A 534 -22.93 -8.61 -3.18
N ARG A 535 -23.32 -9.47 -4.12
CA ARG A 535 -23.10 -9.32 -5.56
C ARG A 535 -23.90 -8.13 -6.11
N ILE A 536 -23.85 -6.96 -5.47
CA ILE A 536 -24.42 -5.72 -5.99
C ILE A 536 -23.28 -4.95 -6.65
N PRO A 537 -23.27 -4.85 -7.98
CA PRO A 537 -22.31 -4.03 -8.71
C PRO A 537 -22.31 -2.57 -8.24
N CYS A 538 -21.17 -2.05 -7.79
CA CYS A 538 -21.00 -0.67 -7.37
C CYS A 538 -19.84 -0.02 -8.16
N ALA A 539 -20.14 1.07 -8.86
CA ALA A 539 -19.13 1.88 -9.54
C ALA A 539 -18.12 2.43 -8.54
N ILE A 540 -16.94 2.85 -9.03
CA ILE A 540 -15.77 3.27 -8.25
C ILE A 540 -15.12 2.09 -7.52
N TRP A 541 -15.85 1.43 -6.62
CA TRP A 541 -15.34 0.27 -5.87
C TRP A 541 -14.92 -0.85 -6.79
N HIS A 542 -15.80 -1.30 -7.68
CA HIS A 542 -15.47 -2.40 -8.59
C HIS A 542 -14.64 -1.96 -9.80
N ASP A 543 -14.61 -0.66 -10.10
CA ASP A 543 -13.71 -0.07 -11.10
C ASP A 543 -12.23 -0.16 -10.68
N VAL A 544 -11.92 -0.56 -9.43
CA VAL A 544 -10.54 -0.85 -8.99
C VAL A 544 -9.82 -1.84 -9.92
N THR A 545 -10.58 -2.76 -10.53
CA THR A 545 -10.07 -3.76 -11.49
C THR A 545 -9.43 -3.12 -12.72
N ILE A 546 -9.78 -1.86 -13.03
CA ILE A 546 -9.28 -1.09 -14.16
C ILE A 546 -8.37 0.04 -13.65
N LEU A 547 -8.82 0.80 -12.65
CA LEU A 547 -8.16 2.02 -12.17
C LEU A 547 -6.82 1.74 -11.48
N ALA A 548 -6.74 0.71 -10.63
CA ALA A 548 -5.50 0.39 -9.92
C ALA A 548 -4.41 -0.16 -10.85
N PRO A 549 -4.69 -1.15 -11.74
CA PRO A 549 -3.70 -1.59 -12.74
C PRO A 549 -3.25 -0.45 -13.67
N TRP A 550 -4.15 0.45 -14.05
CA TRP A 550 -3.81 1.63 -14.85
C TRP A 550 -2.83 2.55 -14.11
N ALA A 551 -3.08 2.87 -12.84
CA ALA A 551 -2.18 3.70 -12.04
C ALA A 551 -0.78 3.07 -11.88
N LEU A 552 -0.71 1.75 -11.69
CA LEU A 552 0.55 1.00 -11.63
C LEU A 552 1.30 1.01 -12.96
N TYR A 553 0.58 0.83 -14.08
CA TYR A 553 1.14 0.91 -15.43
C TYR A 553 1.67 2.30 -15.73
N GLU A 554 0.88 3.35 -15.46
CA GLU A 554 1.33 4.71 -15.71
C GLU A 554 2.59 5.02 -14.89
N GLU A 555 2.67 4.56 -13.64
CA GLU A 555 3.88 4.80 -12.83
C GLU A 555 5.11 4.08 -13.37
N THR A 556 4.97 2.80 -13.70
CA THR A 556 6.14 1.93 -13.94
C THR A 556 6.46 1.73 -15.41
N GLY A 557 5.52 2.03 -16.31
CA GLY A 557 5.56 1.63 -17.71
C GLY A 557 5.33 0.13 -17.93
N ASP A 558 5.02 -0.62 -16.87
CA ASP A 558 4.90 -2.06 -16.92
C ASP A 558 3.58 -2.50 -17.54
N VAL A 559 3.60 -2.93 -18.81
CA VAL A 559 2.39 -3.43 -19.50
C VAL A 559 1.91 -4.78 -18.95
N ALA A 560 2.77 -5.54 -18.24
CA ALA A 560 2.41 -6.87 -17.73
C ALA A 560 1.34 -6.81 -16.64
N ILE A 561 1.25 -5.74 -15.84
CA ILE A 561 0.16 -5.60 -14.85
C ILE A 561 -1.21 -5.46 -15.53
N LEU A 562 -1.25 -4.78 -16.69
CA LEU A 562 -2.46 -4.69 -17.50
C LEU A 562 -2.81 -6.05 -18.09
N ALA A 563 -1.82 -6.79 -18.58
CA ALA A 563 -2.03 -8.13 -19.13
C ALA A 563 -2.52 -9.12 -18.06
N GLN A 564 -1.94 -9.07 -16.86
CA GLN A 564 -2.33 -9.88 -15.70
C GLN A 564 -3.80 -9.67 -15.35
N GLN A 565 -4.27 -8.42 -15.34
CA GLN A 565 -5.61 -8.07 -14.89
C GLN A 565 -6.65 -7.96 -16.02
N TYR A 566 -6.24 -8.13 -17.28
CA TYR A 566 -7.12 -7.89 -18.42
C TYR A 566 -8.38 -8.75 -18.38
N GLN A 567 -8.27 -10.03 -17.99
CA GLN A 567 -9.43 -10.91 -17.90
C GLN A 567 -10.39 -10.49 -16.77
N SER A 568 -9.87 -10.04 -15.63
CA SER A 568 -10.68 -9.45 -14.55
C SER A 568 -11.47 -8.23 -15.04
N MET A 569 -10.83 -7.33 -15.81
CA MET A 569 -11.48 -6.15 -16.37
C MET A 569 -12.62 -6.51 -17.34
N LEU A 570 -12.38 -7.45 -18.25
CA LEU A 570 -13.42 -7.91 -19.20
C LEU A 570 -14.60 -8.57 -18.46
N THR A 571 -14.28 -9.39 -17.46
CA THR A 571 -15.28 -10.06 -16.62
C THR A 571 -16.16 -9.04 -15.92
N TRP A 572 -15.57 -8.00 -15.32
CA TRP A 572 -16.30 -6.91 -14.68
C TRP A 572 -17.26 -6.22 -15.65
N MET A 573 -16.77 -5.81 -16.82
CA MET A 573 -17.59 -5.14 -17.83
C MET A 573 -18.72 -6.02 -18.36
N SER A 574 -18.54 -7.34 -18.39
CA SER A 574 -19.55 -8.29 -18.88
C SER A 574 -20.75 -8.46 -17.93
N VAL A 575 -20.55 -8.23 -16.62
CA VAL A 575 -21.60 -8.36 -15.59
C VAL A 575 -22.10 -7.01 -15.08
N LEU A 576 -21.51 -5.90 -15.54
CA LEU A 576 -21.93 -4.55 -15.18
C LEU A 576 -23.36 -4.30 -15.67
N PRO A 577 -24.32 -4.02 -14.77
CA PRO A 577 -25.73 -3.92 -15.12
C PRO A 577 -26.01 -2.61 -15.88
N ARG A 578 -26.58 -2.75 -17.07
CA ARG A 578 -26.97 -1.63 -17.94
C ARG A 578 -28.48 -1.47 -18.00
N ASN A 579 -28.91 -0.24 -18.28
CA ASN A 579 -30.30 0.04 -18.64
C ASN A 579 -30.75 -0.85 -19.81
N LYS A 580 -31.98 -1.38 -19.74
CA LYS A 580 -32.55 -2.27 -20.78
C LYS A 580 -33.30 -1.52 -21.88
N THR A 581 -33.72 -0.29 -21.59
CA THR A 581 -34.47 0.60 -22.48
C THR A 581 -34.01 2.04 -22.27
N GLY A 582 -34.16 2.92 -23.26
CA GLY A 582 -33.71 4.32 -23.15
C GLY A 582 -32.20 4.43 -23.26
N ALA A 583 -31.53 4.93 -22.22
CA ALA A 583 -30.08 5.11 -22.16
C ALA A 583 -29.34 3.78 -21.92
N ILE A 584 -29.42 2.84 -22.87
CA ILE A 584 -28.92 1.46 -22.76
C ILE A 584 -27.40 1.31 -22.59
N HIS A 585 -26.63 2.35 -22.88
CA HIS A 585 -25.17 2.39 -22.67
C HIS A 585 -24.82 2.95 -21.29
N LEU A 586 -25.80 3.26 -20.44
CA LEU A 586 -25.61 3.71 -19.07
C LEU A 586 -25.97 2.61 -18.05
N TRP A 587 -25.54 2.81 -16.81
CA TRP A 587 -25.87 1.95 -15.67
C TRP A 587 -27.38 1.76 -15.50
N ASP A 588 -27.78 0.56 -15.05
CA ASP A 588 -29.15 0.31 -14.60
C ASP A 588 -29.49 1.20 -13.39
N GLU A 589 -30.45 2.10 -13.58
CA GLU A 589 -30.88 3.08 -12.58
C GLU A 589 -31.47 2.44 -11.32
N SER A 590 -31.87 1.17 -11.34
CA SER A 590 -32.37 0.46 -10.16
C SER A 590 -31.27 -0.03 -9.20
N ILE A 591 -30.01 -0.11 -9.65
CA ILE A 591 -28.92 -0.75 -8.90
C ILE A 591 -28.25 0.22 -7.92
N PHE A 592 -28.40 0.02 -6.62
CA PHE A 592 -27.80 0.87 -5.58
C PHE A 592 -26.33 1.25 -5.85
N GLN A 593 -25.99 2.53 -5.61
CA GLN A 593 -24.64 3.07 -5.75
C GLN A 593 -24.28 3.87 -4.50
N LEU A 594 -23.02 3.79 -4.07
CA LEU A 594 -22.50 4.57 -2.94
C LEU A 594 -22.31 6.06 -3.29
N GLY A 595 -22.05 6.37 -4.57
CA GLY A 595 -21.92 7.74 -5.07
C GLY A 595 -20.70 8.47 -4.48
N ASP A 596 -20.85 9.77 -4.24
CA ASP A 596 -19.81 10.61 -3.61
C ASP A 596 -19.82 10.40 -2.09
N TRP A 597 -19.45 9.20 -1.66
CA TRP A 597 -19.46 8.76 -0.25
C TRP A 597 -18.80 9.78 0.67
N LEU A 598 -19.42 10.05 1.82
CA LEU A 598 -18.93 11.03 2.81
C LEU A 598 -18.79 12.47 2.27
N ASP A 599 -19.65 12.85 1.32
CA ASP A 599 -19.97 14.25 1.07
C ASP A 599 -20.28 14.95 2.42
N PRO A 600 -19.65 16.10 2.74
CA PRO A 600 -19.89 16.81 4.00
C PRO A 600 -21.35 17.14 4.31
N ALA A 601 -22.22 17.20 3.30
CA ALA A 601 -23.65 17.42 3.49
C ALA A 601 -24.45 16.13 3.77
N ALA A 602 -23.85 14.95 3.59
CA ALA A 602 -24.51 13.67 3.86
C ALA A 602 -24.76 13.50 5.38
N PRO A 603 -25.93 12.99 5.79
CA PRO A 603 -26.20 12.69 7.19
C PRO A 603 -25.18 11.69 7.77
N PRO A 604 -24.76 11.82 9.04
CA PRO A 604 -23.78 10.91 9.66
C PRO A 604 -24.16 9.43 9.59
N ASP A 605 -25.46 9.13 9.68
CA ASP A 605 -26.06 7.78 9.63
C ASP A 605 -26.39 7.29 8.21
N ALA A 606 -26.27 8.16 7.19
CA ALA A 606 -26.52 7.84 5.79
C ALA A 606 -25.43 8.44 4.86
N PRO A 607 -24.15 8.06 5.04
CA PRO A 607 -23.00 8.62 4.31
C PRO A 607 -23.02 8.47 2.77
N TRP A 608 -23.89 7.61 2.22
CA TRP A 608 -24.13 7.48 0.77
C TRP A 608 -25.11 8.53 0.21
N LYS A 609 -25.81 9.30 1.04
CA LYS A 609 -26.78 10.30 0.60
C LYS A 609 -26.11 11.65 0.30
N SER A 610 -25.17 11.65 -0.66
CA SER A 610 -24.59 12.88 -1.21
C SER A 610 -25.63 13.74 -1.93
N HIS A 611 -25.37 15.04 -2.03
CA HIS A 611 -26.14 15.96 -2.87
C HIS A 611 -25.96 15.71 -4.38
N THR A 612 -24.95 14.94 -4.77
CA THR A 612 -24.70 14.57 -6.17
C THR A 612 -25.36 13.24 -6.47
N ASP A 613 -26.12 13.16 -7.56
CA ASP A 613 -26.75 11.91 -7.99
C ASP A 613 -25.72 10.79 -8.17
N ALA A 614 -25.89 9.71 -7.39
CA ALA A 614 -25.00 8.56 -7.41
C ALA A 614 -25.01 7.82 -8.76
N LYS A 615 -26.11 7.87 -9.52
CA LYS A 615 -26.19 7.26 -10.87
C LYS A 615 -25.40 8.05 -11.89
N MET A 616 -25.50 9.37 -11.83
CA MET A 616 -24.67 10.24 -12.63
C MET A 616 -23.18 9.98 -12.38
N ILE A 617 -22.75 9.87 -11.12
CA ILE A 617 -21.35 9.53 -10.79
C ILE A 617 -20.96 8.15 -11.34
N ALA A 618 -21.80 7.12 -11.12
CA ALA A 618 -21.54 5.78 -11.65
C ALA A 618 -21.36 5.79 -13.18
N ASN A 619 -22.16 6.59 -13.88
CA ASN A 619 -22.05 6.76 -15.33
C ASN A 619 -20.79 7.53 -15.76
N MET A 620 -20.34 8.53 -15.00
CA MET A 620 -19.07 9.22 -15.25
C MET A 620 -17.88 8.26 -15.14
N PHE A 621 -17.84 7.43 -14.09
CA PHE A 621 -16.78 6.43 -13.90
C PHE A 621 -16.87 5.30 -14.94
N LEU A 622 -18.07 4.89 -15.34
CA LEU A 622 -18.26 3.94 -16.43
C LEU A 622 -17.64 4.43 -17.74
N ILE A 623 -17.88 5.69 -18.13
CA ILE A 623 -17.28 6.27 -19.35
C ILE A 623 -15.77 6.26 -19.22
N HIS A 624 -15.24 6.66 -18.05
CA HIS A 624 -13.81 6.65 -17.80
C HIS A 624 -13.21 5.23 -17.90
N SER A 625 -13.84 4.23 -17.29
CA SER A 625 -13.46 2.81 -17.37
C SER A 625 -13.47 2.28 -18.81
N LEU A 626 -14.49 2.64 -19.61
CA LEU A 626 -14.57 2.26 -21.03
C LEU A 626 -13.46 2.90 -21.87
N GLU A 627 -13.16 4.18 -21.65
CA GLU A 627 -12.06 4.86 -22.33
C GLU A 627 -10.69 4.26 -21.97
N LEU A 628 -10.48 3.92 -20.70
CA LEU A 628 -9.26 3.24 -20.24
C LEU A 628 -9.16 1.84 -20.85
N LEU A 629 -10.24 1.07 -20.88
CA LEU A 629 -10.25 -0.25 -21.50
C LEU A 629 -9.89 -0.20 -22.98
N ALA A 630 -10.41 0.78 -23.74
CA ALA A 630 -10.00 0.96 -25.13
C ALA A 630 -8.47 1.19 -25.26
N ARG A 631 -7.88 2.01 -24.37
CA ARG A 631 -6.43 2.27 -24.33
C ARG A 631 -5.64 1.01 -23.92
N ILE A 632 -6.11 0.29 -22.91
CA ILE A 632 -5.49 -0.94 -22.42
C ILE A 632 -5.53 -2.02 -23.51
N SER A 633 -6.68 -2.23 -24.15
CA SER A 633 -6.83 -3.15 -25.28
C SER A 633 -5.85 -2.82 -26.40
N LYS A 634 -5.68 -1.54 -26.73
CA LYS A 634 -4.68 -1.09 -27.71
C LYS A 634 -3.25 -1.46 -27.29
N LEU A 635 -2.87 -1.16 -26.04
CA LEU A 635 -1.54 -1.50 -25.50
C LEU A 635 -1.26 -3.01 -25.53
N LEU A 636 -2.28 -3.82 -25.29
CA LEU A 636 -2.21 -5.28 -25.31
C LEU A 636 -2.45 -5.89 -26.70
N SER A 637 -2.53 -5.06 -27.75
CA SER A 637 -2.78 -5.48 -29.14
C SER A 637 -4.09 -6.28 -29.34
N LYS A 638 -5.13 -5.95 -28.57
CA LYS A 638 -6.49 -6.53 -28.60
C LYS A 638 -7.42 -5.67 -29.45
N LYS A 639 -7.25 -5.73 -30.77
CA LYS A 639 -7.89 -4.81 -31.73
C LYS A 639 -9.43 -4.86 -31.74
N SER A 640 -10.01 -6.04 -31.54
CA SER A 640 -11.48 -6.22 -31.45
C SER A 640 -12.06 -5.46 -30.26
N GLU A 641 -11.46 -5.66 -29.09
CA GLU A 641 -11.85 -5.04 -27.83
C GLU A 641 -11.57 -3.54 -27.84
N GLU A 642 -10.45 -3.10 -28.40
CA GLU A 642 -10.14 -1.66 -28.62
C GLU A 642 -11.28 -0.98 -29.40
N THR A 643 -11.70 -1.60 -30.51
CA THR A 643 -12.78 -1.05 -31.34
C THR A 643 -14.11 -1.05 -30.60
N TYR A 644 -14.46 -2.15 -29.94
CA TYR A 644 -15.69 -2.28 -29.18
C TYR A 644 -15.79 -1.24 -28.07
N TYR A 645 -14.77 -1.15 -27.20
CA TYR A 645 -14.78 -0.21 -26.08
C TYR A 645 -14.68 1.25 -26.52
N THR A 646 -14.03 1.55 -27.65
CA THR A 646 -14.06 2.90 -28.23
C THR A 646 -15.48 3.30 -28.63
N ILE A 647 -16.21 2.42 -29.31
CA ILE A 647 -17.61 2.67 -29.73
C ILE A 647 -18.51 2.80 -28.49
N GLU A 648 -18.37 1.89 -27.53
CA GLU A 648 -19.18 1.88 -26.31
C GLU A 648 -18.93 3.13 -25.45
N ALA A 649 -17.67 3.57 -25.31
CA ALA A 649 -17.33 4.81 -24.60
C ALA A 649 -17.99 6.03 -25.25
N LEU A 650 -17.95 6.14 -26.58
CA LEU A 650 -18.57 7.26 -27.31
C LEU A 650 -20.10 7.24 -27.17
N ALA A 651 -20.72 6.06 -27.24
CA ALA A 651 -22.16 5.91 -27.10
C ALA A 651 -22.64 6.22 -25.67
N ALA A 652 -21.95 5.70 -24.66
CA ALA A 652 -22.20 6.01 -23.25
C ALA A 652 -22.03 7.51 -22.96
N LYS A 653 -20.98 8.13 -23.50
CA LYS A 653 -20.74 9.58 -23.37
C LYS A 653 -21.84 10.41 -24.01
N ALA A 654 -22.34 10.01 -25.18
CA ALA A 654 -23.45 10.70 -25.84
C ALA A 654 -24.74 10.63 -25.01
N GLN A 655 -25.10 9.43 -24.53
CA GLN A 655 -26.29 9.24 -23.68
C GLN A 655 -26.17 9.94 -22.33
N PHE A 656 -24.98 9.92 -21.72
CA PHE A 656 -24.71 10.69 -20.50
C PHE A 656 -24.94 12.18 -20.71
N HIS A 657 -24.51 12.71 -21.86
CA HIS A 657 -24.71 14.10 -22.22
C HIS A 657 -26.20 14.44 -22.34
N GLU A 658 -26.98 13.60 -23.03
CA GLU A 658 -28.44 13.78 -23.19
C GLU A 658 -29.18 13.72 -21.85
N GLU A 659 -28.78 12.82 -20.95
CA GLU A 659 -29.42 12.60 -19.65
C GLU A 659 -29.06 13.68 -18.63
N TYR A 660 -27.78 14.05 -18.51
CA TYR A 660 -27.28 14.83 -17.37
C TYR A 660 -26.76 16.23 -17.70
N ILE A 661 -26.61 16.59 -18.98
CA ILE A 661 -25.99 17.86 -19.39
C ILE A 661 -26.92 18.64 -20.32
N THR A 662 -27.35 19.80 -19.88
CA THR A 662 -28.12 20.72 -20.74
C THR A 662 -27.29 21.16 -21.95
N SER A 663 -27.94 21.49 -23.07
CA SER A 663 -27.26 22.02 -24.26
C SER A 663 -26.35 23.22 -23.98
N ASN A 664 -26.70 24.02 -22.98
CA ASN A 664 -25.94 25.19 -22.56
C ASN A 664 -24.81 24.88 -21.55
N GLY A 665 -24.66 23.65 -21.05
CA GLY A 665 -23.53 23.22 -20.21
C GLY A 665 -23.75 23.23 -18.69
N ARG A 666 -24.99 23.39 -18.22
CA ARG A 666 -25.36 23.07 -16.82
C ARG A 666 -25.49 21.57 -16.65
N ILE A 667 -25.00 21.04 -15.54
CA ILE A 667 -25.10 19.63 -15.15
C ILE A 667 -26.25 19.47 -14.15
N VAL A 668 -27.01 18.37 -14.24
CA VAL A 668 -28.21 18.10 -13.41
C VAL A 668 -27.92 18.23 -11.92
N SER A 669 -26.90 17.54 -11.39
CA SER A 669 -26.43 17.80 -10.04
C SER A 669 -25.49 19.00 -10.07
N ASP A 670 -25.99 20.17 -9.70
CA ASP A 670 -25.23 21.43 -9.71
C ASP A 670 -24.27 21.54 -8.51
N THR A 671 -23.36 20.57 -8.37
CA THR A 671 -22.47 20.37 -7.21
C THR A 671 -20.99 20.50 -7.59
N GLN A 672 -20.11 20.75 -6.61
CA GLN A 672 -18.66 20.76 -6.86
C GLN A 672 -18.19 19.43 -7.46
N ALA A 673 -18.72 18.31 -6.94
CA ALA A 673 -18.37 16.97 -7.37
C ALA A 673 -18.66 16.72 -8.85
N ALA A 674 -19.88 17.08 -9.30
CA ALA A 674 -20.32 16.88 -10.67
C ALA A 674 -19.44 17.61 -11.69
N TYR A 675 -19.15 18.89 -11.45
CA TYR A 675 -18.30 19.66 -12.36
C TYR A 675 -16.84 19.21 -12.31
N ALA A 676 -16.32 18.87 -11.13
CA ALA A 676 -14.95 18.38 -10.99
C ALA A 676 -14.72 17.11 -11.82
N LEU A 677 -15.60 16.12 -11.67
CA LEU A 677 -15.54 14.87 -12.43
C LEU A 677 -15.76 15.11 -13.93
N ALA A 678 -16.76 15.90 -14.33
CA ALA A 678 -17.02 16.18 -15.75
C ALA A 678 -15.87 16.90 -16.46
N ILE A 679 -15.16 17.80 -15.77
CA ILE A 679 -13.95 18.45 -16.29
C ILE A 679 -12.78 17.46 -16.35
N CYS A 680 -12.57 16.67 -15.29
CA CYS A 680 -11.40 15.79 -15.19
C CYS A 680 -11.49 14.57 -16.12
N PHE A 681 -12.69 14.03 -16.34
CA PHE A 681 -12.94 12.94 -17.29
C PHE A 681 -13.26 13.44 -18.71
N ASP A 682 -13.05 14.73 -18.98
CA ASP A 682 -13.22 15.36 -20.29
C ASP A 682 -14.60 15.06 -20.93
N LEU A 683 -15.66 15.09 -20.11
CA LEU A 683 -17.04 14.76 -20.51
C LEU A 683 -17.77 15.90 -21.22
N LEU A 684 -17.17 17.09 -21.27
CA LEU A 684 -17.79 18.32 -21.74
C LEU A 684 -17.20 18.78 -23.07
N THR A 685 -18.02 19.38 -23.94
CA THR A 685 -17.52 20.13 -25.10
C THR A 685 -16.73 21.37 -24.65
N PRO A 686 -15.88 21.99 -25.51
CA PRO A 686 -15.10 23.17 -25.13
C PRO A 686 -15.94 24.34 -24.56
N ILE A 687 -17.11 24.62 -25.14
CA ILE A 687 -18.00 25.70 -24.66
C ILE A 687 -18.60 25.34 -23.29
N GLN A 688 -19.04 24.10 -23.13
CA GLN A 688 -19.60 23.64 -21.86
C GLN A 688 -18.53 23.56 -20.77
N ARG A 689 -17.28 23.23 -21.12
CA ARG A 689 -16.13 23.25 -20.20
C ARG A 689 -15.86 24.65 -19.65
N ASP A 690 -15.91 25.69 -20.47
CA ASP A 690 -15.78 27.09 -20.01
C ASP A 690 -16.92 27.47 -19.05
N ARG A 691 -18.15 27.06 -19.34
CA ARG A 691 -19.29 27.30 -18.43
C ARG A 691 -19.15 26.52 -17.13
N ALA A 692 -18.78 25.25 -17.19
CA ALA A 692 -18.54 24.39 -16.04
C ALA A 692 -17.42 24.95 -15.16
N SER A 693 -16.34 25.45 -15.76
CA SER A 693 -15.25 26.18 -15.07
C SER A 693 -15.79 27.34 -14.23
N LYS A 694 -16.52 28.26 -14.88
CA LYS A 694 -17.12 29.43 -14.20
C LYS A 694 -18.07 29.03 -13.09
N ARG A 695 -18.90 28.00 -13.33
CA ARG A 695 -19.86 27.52 -12.33
C ARG A 695 -19.17 26.83 -11.16
N LEU A 696 -18.14 26.04 -11.40
CA LEU A 696 -17.36 25.40 -10.34
C LEU A 696 -16.72 26.44 -9.43
N VAL A 697 -16.08 27.46 -10.00
CA VAL A 697 -15.53 28.60 -9.22
C VAL A 697 -16.61 29.29 -8.40
N GLU A 698 -17.78 29.55 -8.98
CA GLU A 698 -18.91 30.15 -8.28
C GLU A 698 -19.36 29.30 -7.08
N LEU A 699 -19.51 27.98 -7.27
CA LEU A 699 -19.92 27.05 -6.20
C LEU A 699 -18.89 26.99 -5.07
N VAL A 700 -17.59 26.96 -5.42
CA VAL A 700 -16.50 26.96 -4.44
C VAL A 700 -16.49 28.26 -3.65
N ARG A 701 -16.55 29.42 -4.32
CA ARG A 701 -16.55 30.73 -3.66
C ARG A 701 -17.81 30.97 -2.84
N LYS A 702 -18.97 30.46 -3.29
CA LYS A 702 -20.24 30.52 -2.54
C LYS A 702 -20.17 29.70 -1.25
N ASN A 703 -19.45 28.59 -1.26
CA ASN A 703 -19.20 27.76 -0.08
C ASN A 703 -18.04 28.26 0.80
N GLY A 704 -17.50 29.45 0.52
CA GLY A 704 -16.36 30.00 1.25
C GLY A 704 -15.11 29.11 1.17
N PHE A 705 -14.86 28.50 0.00
CA PHE A 705 -13.73 27.61 -0.28
C PHE A 705 -13.70 26.29 0.51
N LYS A 706 -14.73 26.01 1.31
CA LYS A 706 -14.89 24.72 2.00
C LYS A 706 -15.17 23.61 1.01
N ILE A 707 -14.73 22.40 1.38
CA ILE A 707 -14.99 21.19 0.61
C ILE A 707 -16.50 20.89 0.59
N ALA A 708 -17.00 20.48 -0.56
CA ALA A 708 -18.34 19.94 -0.73
C ALA A 708 -18.30 18.69 -1.64
N THR A 709 -17.27 17.87 -1.46
CA THR A 709 -17.03 16.63 -2.19
C THR A 709 -16.74 15.50 -1.21
N GLY A 710 -17.27 14.32 -1.52
CA GLY A 710 -16.95 13.05 -0.90
C GLY A 710 -15.76 12.35 -1.58
N PHE A 711 -15.71 11.03 -1.47
CA PHE A 711 -14.60 10.21 -1.95
C PHE A 711 -14.42 10.34 -3.48
N ALA A 712 -15.51 10.27 -4.24
CA ALA A 712 -15.47 10.18 -5.69
C ALA A 712 -14.81 11.43 -6.31
N ALA A 713 -15.12 12.62 -5.80
CA ALA A 713 -14.69 13.87 -6.43
C ALA A 713 -13.52 14.59 -5.75
N THR A 714 -13.21 14.30 -4.49
CA THR A 714 -12.08 14.94 -3.77
C THR A 714 -10.73 14.80 -4.48
N PRO A 715 -10.38 13.66 -5.11
CA PRO A 715 -9.12 13.56 -5.88
C PRO A 715 -9.03 14.54 -7.06
N TYR A 716 -10.17 15.07 -7.53
CA TYR A 716 -10.28 15.79 -8.79
C TYR A 716 -10.61 17.28 -8.64
N ILE A 717 -11.09 17.74 -7.48
CA ILE A 717 -11.62 19.10 -7.31
C ILE A 717 -10.57 20.20 -7.59
N CYS A 718 -9.39 20.12 -6.96
CA CYS A 718 -8.31 21.09 -7.18
C CYS A 718 -7.73 20.99 -8.60
N GLU A 719 -7.65 19.78 -9.14
CA GLU A 719 -7.18 19.54 -10.50
C GLU A 719 -8.14 20.11 -11.55
N ALA A 720 -9.46 19.98 -11.37
CA ALA A 720 -10.46 20.55 -12.25
C ALA A 720 -10.37 22.08 -12.31
N LEU A 721 -10.17 22.73 -11.16
CA LEU A 721 -9.93 24.16 -11.06
C LEU A 721 -8.63 24.57 -11.79
N ALA A 722 -7.52 23.85 -11.57
CA ALA A 722 -6.26 24.14 -12.25
C ALA A 722 -6.33 23.92 -13.77
N ARG A 723 -6.93 22.81 -14.23
CA ARG A 723 -7.13 22.51 -15.67
C ARG A 723 -8.03 23.49 -16.40
N THR A 724 -8.69 24.40 -15.67
CA THR A 724 -9.56 25.43 -16.23
C THR A 724 -9.06 26.85 -15.95
N GLY A 725 -7.81 26.99 -15.50
CA GLY A 725 -7.15 28.29 -15.29
C GLY A 725 -7.43 28.94 -13.93
N ASN A 726 -8.10 28.23 -13.01
CA ASN A 726 -8.56 28.78 -11.72
C ASN A 726 -7.70 28.30 -10.54
N VAL A 727 -6.38 28.22 -10.72
CA VAL A 727 -5.48 27.68 -9.69
C VAL A 727 -5.53 28.46 -8.37
N GLN A 728 -5.75 29.77 -8.41
CA GLN A 728 -5.90 30.57 -7.18
C GLN A 728 -7.12 30.13 -6.35
N THR A 729 -8.22 29.74 -7.01
CA THR A 729 -9.39 29.19 -6.31
C THR A 729 -9.06 27.82 -5.71
N ALA A 730 -8.28 26.98 -6.41
CA ALA A 730 -7.80 25.71 -5.85
C ALA A 730 -6.90 25.92 -4.62
N TYR A 731 -6.02 26.91 -4.65
CA TYR A 731 -5.19 27.26 -3.48
C TYR A 731 -6.00 27.83 -2.33
N ALA A 732 -7.03 28.63 -2.59
CA ALA A 732 -7.95 29.08 -1.55
C ALA A 732 -8.63 27.89 -0.84
N MET A 733 -9.05 26.85 -1.59
CA MET A 733 -9.57 25.62 -0.98
C MET A 733 -8.50 24.84 -0.20
N LEU A 734 -7.30 24.69 -0.77
CA LEU A 734 -6.20 23.96 -0.15
C LEU A 734 -5.74 24.63 1.17
N LEU A 735 -5.83 25.96 1.24
CA LEU A 735 -5.42 26.77 2.39
C LEU A 735 -6.57 27.06 3.37
N GLU A 736 -7.81 26.64 3.08
CA GLU A 736 -8.97 26.81 3.96
C GLU A 736 -8.80 26.01 5.26
N LYS A 737 -9.13 26.60 6.41
CA LYS A 737 -8.86 26.03 7.75
C LYS A 737 -10.12 25.71 8.53
N GLN A 738 -11.29 26.14 8.07
CA GLN A 738 -12.56 25.84 8.70
C GLN A 738 -13.13 24.52 8.19
N CYS A 739 -13.79 23.77 9.07
CA CYS A 739 -14.53 22.58 8.69
C CYS A 739 -15.63 22.89 7.66
N PRO A 740 -15.77 22.09 6.59
CA PRO A 740 -14.88 20.99 6.15
C PRO A 740 -13.70 21.47 5.26
N SER A 741 -12.46 21.11 5.62
CA SER A 741 -11.27 21.31 4.80
C SER A 741 -10.12 20.38 5.21
N TRP A 742 -9.07 20.26 4.38
CA TRP A 742 -7.87 19.50 4.76
C TRP A 742 -7.12 20.13 5.93
N LEU A 743 -6.91 21.45 5.90
CA LEU A 743 -6.16 22.12 6.96
C LEU A 743 -6.96 22.30 8.24
N TYR A 744 -8.28 22.13 8.21
CA TYR A 744 -9.07 22.03 9.43
C TYR A 744 -8.54 20.88 10.32
N ALA A 745 -8.45 19.66 9.79
CA ALA A 745 -7.91 18.53 10.53
C ALA A 745 -6.47 18.80 11.03
N VAL A 746 -5.62 19.37 10.18
CA VAL A 746 -4.24 19.75 10.56
C VAL A 746 -4.24 20.74 11.73
N THR A 747 -5.07 21.78 11.70
CA THR A 747 -5.17 22.78 12.78
C THR A 747 -5.79 22.22 14.07
N MET A 748 -6.57 21.13 13.97
CA MET A 748 -7.08 20.36 15.09
C MET A 748 -6.04 19.36 15.67
N GLY A 749 -4.83 19.32 15.11
CA GLY A 749 -3.73 18.47 15.59
C GLY A 749 -3.67 17.08 14.97
N ALA A 750 -4.34 16.87 13.83
CA ALA A 750 -4.24 15.63 13.07
C ALA A 750 -2.80 15.36 12.61
N THR A 751 -2.40 14.10 12.70
CA THR A 751 -1.10 13.60 12.20
C THR A 751 -1.27 12.53 11.10
N THR A 752 -2.51 12.30 10.69
CA THR A 752 -2.99 11.37 9.66
C THR A 752 -4.19 12.01 8.98
N ILE A 753 -4.66 11.45 7.87
CA ILE A 753 -5.90 11.87 7.23
C ILE A 753 -7.08 11.17 7.91
N TRP A 754 -8.18 11.89 8.12
CA TRP A 754 -9.38 11.38 8.76
C TRP A 754 -10.36 10.81 7.73
N GLU A 755 -11.21 9.88 8.15
CA GLU A 755 -12.26 9.28 7.30
C GLU A 755 -13.34 10.31 6.95
N ARG A 756 -13.75 11.12 7.92
CA ARG A 756 -14.71 12.22 7.74
C ARG A 756 -14.00 13.55 7.79
N TRP A 757 -14.50 14.52 7.02
CA TRP A 757 -14.05 15.91 7.11
C TRP A 757 -14.23 16.49 8.52
N ASP A 758 -15.21 15.97 9.25
CA ASP A 758 -15.61 16.35 10.60
C ASP A 758 -15.50 15.17 11.59
N SER A 759 -14.54 14.24 11.41
CA SER A 759 -14.29 13.16 12.38
C SER A 759 -14.13 13.73 13.81
N MET A 760 -13.52 14.90 13.93
CA MET A 760 -13.67 15.77 15.10
C MET A 760 -14.44 17.02 14.72
N LEU A 761 -15.47 17.35 15.49
CA LEU A 761 -16.32 18.52 15.31
C LEU A 761 -15.58 19.79 15.74
N PRO A 762 -16.01 20.99 15.28
CA PRO A 762 -15.40 22.25 15.72
C PRO A 762 -15.44 22.50 17.23
N SER A 763 -16.31 21.81 17.97
CA SER A 763 -16.36 21.83 19.44
C SER A 763 -15.19 21.09 20.10
N GLY A 764 -14.48 20.23 19.36
CA GLY A 764 -13.50 19.27 19.88
C GLY A 764 -14.09 17.89 20.21
N ASP A 765 -15.40 17.73 20.10
CA ASP A 765 -16.06 16.43 20.29
C ASP A 765 -15.84 15.53 19.06
N VAL A 766 -15.77 14.22 19.26
CA VAL A 766 -15.70 13.29 18.12
C VAL A 766 -17.07 13.21 17.44
N ASN A 767 -17.10 13.00 16.13
CA ASN A 767 -18.33 12.82 15.38
C ASN A 767 -19.22 11.73 16.02
N PRO A 768 -20.53 11.96 16.18
CA PRO A 768 -21.42 11.01 16.84
C PRO A 768 -21.68 9.73 16.01
N GLY A 769 -21.35 9.71 14.72
CA GLY A 769 -21.49 8.52 13.89
C GLY A 769 -20.53 7.40 14.30
N ASP A 770 -21.04 6.17 14.35
CA ASP A 770 -20.24 4.99 14.72
C ASP A 770 -19.07 4.70 13.75
N MET A 771 -19.22 5.11 12.49
CA MET A 771 -18.17 5.02 11.47
C MET A 771 -17.35 6.31 11.45
N THR A 772 -16.41 6.41 12.38
CA THR A 772 -15.51 7.57 12.54
C THR A 772 -14.08 7.11 12.80
N SER A 773 -13.23 7.17 11.78
CA SER A 773 -11.79 6.92 11.85
C SER A 773 -10.96 8.22 11.76
N PHE A 774 -9.84 8.25 12.47
CA PHE A 774 -8.82 9.30 12.39
C PHE A 774 -7.61 8.90 11.53
N ASN A 775 -7.67 7.75 10.84
CA ASN A 775 -6.62 7.27 9.95
C ASN A 775 -7.21 6.54 8.73
N HIS A 776 -7.38 7.29 7.65
CA HIS A 776 -7.99 6.83 6.40
C HIS A 776 -7.38 7.60 5.23
N TYR A 777 -6.86 6.94 4.20
CA TYR A 777 -6.04 7.64 3.19
C TYR A 777 -6.82 8.35 2.08
N ALA A 778 -8.12 8.11 1.92
CA ALA A 778 -8.90 8.54 0.74
C ALA A 778 -8.76 10.05 0.41
N TYR A 779 -8.96 10.93 1.40
CA TYR A 779 -8.82 12.38 1.21
C TYR A 779 -7.37 12.86 1.11
N GLY A 780 -6.40 11.98 1.35
CA GLY A 780 -4.99 12.23 1.08
C GLY A 780 -4.64 12.26 -0.40
N SER A 781 -5.59 11.92 -1.28
CA SER A 781 -5.45 12.04 -2.75
C SER A 781 -5.04 13.44 -3.23
N VAL A 782 -5.27 14.49 -2.42
CA VAL A 782 -4.82 15.87 -2.70
C VAL A 782 -3.29 16.00 -2.82
N ALA A 783 -2.51 15.06 -2.26
CA ALA A 783 -1.05 15.09 -2.42
C ALA A 783 -0.61 15.06 -3.88
N LYS A 784 -1.36 14.39 -4.78
CA LYS A 784 -1.08 14.43 -6.22
C LYS A 784 -1.14 15.86 -6.76
N PHE A 785 -2.15 16.65 -6.38
CA PHE A 785 -2.24 18.06 -6.76
C PHE A 785 -1.06 18.89 -6.21
N MET A 786 -0.70 18.69 -4.94
CA MET A 786 0.45 19.37 -4.33
C MET A 786 1.75 19.05 -5.10
N TYR A 787 1.94 17.80 -5.45
CA TYR A 787 3.11 17.31 -6.18
C TYR A 787 3.17 17.84 -7.62
N GLU A 788 2.08 17.68 -8.35
CA GLU A 788 2.00 17.95 -9.78
C GLU A 788 1.79 19.43 -10.11
N ARG A 789 1.06 20.18 -9.28
CA ARG A 789 0.71 21.58 -9.55
C ARG A 789 1.54 22.55 -8.72
N LEU A 790 1.62 22.36 -7.40
CA LEU A 790 2.35 23.29 -6.54
C LEU A 790 3.86 23.15 -6.71
N ALA A 791 4.41 21.94 -6.57
CA ALA A 791 5.82 21.72 -6.90
C ALA A 791 6.07 21.71 -8.41
N GLY A 792 5.10 21.20 -9.19
CA GLY A 792 5.11 21.29 -10.65
C GLY A 792 5.57 20.02 -11.36
N LEU A 793 5.88 18.93 -10.65
CA LEU A 793 6.46 17.71 -11.23
C LEU A 793 5.37 16.74 -11.69
N GLN A 794 5.18 16.63 -13.00
CA GLN A 794 4.10 15.86 -13.63
C GLN A 794 4.64 14.74 -14.51
N ARG A 795 4.07 13.54 -14.38
CA ARG A 795 4.28 12.45 -15.33
C ARG A 795 3.47 12.73 -16.60
N ILE A 796 4.10 12.60 -17.78
CA ILE A 796 3.43 12.78 -19.08
C ILE A 796 3.29 11.46 -19.82
N GLU A 797 4.33 10.63 -19.80
CA GLU A 797 4.31 9.29 -20.38
C GLU A 797 4.45 8.21 -19.30
N PRO A 798 3.81 7.04 -19.47
CA PRO A 798 3.96 5.90 -18.56
C PRO A 798 5.42 5.52 -18.33
N GLY A 799 5.79 5.21 -17.09
CA GLY A 799 7.17 4.86 -16.73
C GLY A 799 8.13 6.04 -16.68
N TRP A 800 7.60 7.28 -16.71
CA TRP A 800 8.38 8.52 -16.60
C TRP A 800 9.40 8.75 -17.72
N THR A 801 9.23 8.14 -18.90
CA THR A 801 10.08 8.44 -20.08
C THR A 801 10.00 9.92 -20.48
N LYS A 802 8.84 10.53 -20.24
CA LYS A 802 8.62 11.97 -20.37
C LYS A 802 7.90 12.52 -19.17
N CYS A 803 8.37 13.67 -18.67
CA CYS A 803 7.75 14.42 -17.60
C CYS A 803 7.60 15.90 -17.99
N LYS A 804 6.79 16.62 -17.22
CA LYS A 804 6.61 18.06 -17.33
C LYS A 804 6.91 18.69 -15.97
N ILE A 805 7.65 19.79 -15.98
CA ILE A 805 7.97 20.59 -14.81
C ILE A 805 7.32 21.94 -15.02
N ALA A 806 6.13 22.12 -14.45
CA ALA A 806 5.30 23.30 -14.63
C ALA A 806 4.65 23.72 -13.31
N PRO A 807 5.40 24.41 -12.44
CA PRO A 807 4.87 24.96 -11.20
C PRO A 807 3.74 25.96 -11.47
N ALA A 808 2.60 25.76 -10.83
CA ALA A 808 1.48 26.67 -10.92
C ALA A 808 1.62 27.75 -9.84
N ILE A 809 2.31 28.85 -10.16
CA ILE A 809 2.58 29.93 -9.21
C ILE A 809 1.26 30.58 -8.77
N GLY A 810 1.12 30.78 -7.46
CA GLY A 810 -0.08 31.38 -6.90
C GLY A 810 -0.04 31.48 -5.39
N ALA A 811 -1.07 32.12 -4.85
CA ALA A 811 -1.19 32.43 -3.44
C ALA A 811 0.08 33.10 -2.88
N ASN A 812 0.40 32.78 -1.62
CA ASN A 812 1.59 33.27 -0.94
C ASN A 812 2.75 32.26 -0.94
N PHE A 813 2.72 31.23 -1.80
CA PHE A 813 3.79 30.24 -1.85
C PHE A 813 5.08 30.87 -2.40
N MET A 814 6.13 30.84 -1.60
CA MET A 814 7.44 31.39 -1.94
C MET A 814 8.39 30.35 -2.55
N SER A 815 8.15 29.08 -2.25
CA SER A 815 8.92 27.96 -2.77
C SER A 815 8.13 26.66 -2.69
N ALA A 816 8.44 25.73 -3.59
CA ALA A 816 8.10 24.33 -3.46
C ALA A 816 9.10 23.44 -4.19
N MET A 817 9.19 22.20 -3.75
CA MET A 817 10.04 21.17 -4.36
C MET A 817 9.35 19.82 -4.34
N ALA A 818 9.68 19.00 -5.34
CA ALA A 818 9.31 17.59 -5.40
C ALA A 818 10.44 16.77 -6.03
N SER A 819 10.58 15.51 -5.60
CA SER A 819 11.52 14.54 -6.18
C SER A 819 10.88 13.17 -6.30
N HIS A 820 11.03 12.51 -7.44
CA HIS A 820 10.47 11.18 -7.72
C HIS A 820 11.55 10.17 -8.12
N GLU A 821 11.54 8.98 -7.54
CA GLU A 821 12.33 7.83 -7.97
C GLU A 821 11.65 7.11 -9.14
N THR A 822 12.02 7.47 -10.36
CA THR A 822 11.54 6.80 -11.58
C THR A 822 12.25 5.45 -11.81
N PRO A 823 11.78 4.62 -12.77
CA PRO A 823 12.55 3.47 -13.25
C PRO A 823 13.98 3.81 -13.70
N PHE A 824 14.19 5.02 -14.20
CA PHE A 824 15.45 5.50 -14.76
C PHE A 824 16.37 6.19 -13.74
N GLY A 825 15.85 6.61 -12.58
CA GLY A 825 16.58 7.40 -11.59
C GLY A 825 15.72 8.53 -11.01
N THR A 826 16.32 9.40 -10.21
CA THR A 826 15.59 10.51 -9.60
C THR A 826 15.32 11.63 -10.61
N VAL A 827 14.05 12.03 -10.77
CA VAL A 827 13.67 13.32 -11.36
C VAL A 827 13.27 14.27 -10.24
N SER A 828 13.70 15.53 -10.28
CA SER A 828 13.30 16.50 -9.25
C SER A 828 13.18 17.91 -9.80
N CYS A 829 12.40 18.72 -9.09
CA CYS A 829 12.33 20.16 -9.29
C CYS A 829 12.26 20.88 -7.95
N SER A 830 12.87 22.06 -7.87
CA SER A 830 12.82 22.93 -6.70
C SER A 830 12.80 24.37 -7.17
N TRP A 831 11.68 25.05 -6.98
CA TRP A 831 11.54 26.45 -7.36
C TRP A 831 11.46 27.36 -6.13
N ASN A 832 11.92 28.59 -6.31
CA ASN A 832 11.73 29.68 -5.37
C ASN A 832 11.45 30.98 -6.15
N ARG A 833 10.73 31.89 -5.51
CA ARG A 833 10.52 33.25 -6.01
C ARG A 833 11.05 34.27 -5.02
N ALA A 834 11.58 35.38 -5.54
CA ALA A 834 11.91 36.55 -4.74
C ALA A 834 10.87 37.65 -5.04
N VAL A 835 10.06 37.97 -4.03
CA VAL A 835 9.10 39.07 -4.10
C VAL A 835 9.87 40.38 -3.98
N SER A 836 9.60 41.32 -4.88
CA SER A 836 10.12 42.68 -4.86
C SER A 836 8.95 43.67 -4.97
N ASP A 837 9.17 44.93 -4.62
CA ASP A 837 8.19 46.00 -4.87
C ASP A 837 8.15 46.44 -6.35
N GLU A 838 8.87 45.73 -7.23
CA GLU A 838 8.92 46.01 -8.67
C GLU A 838 7.78 45.30 -9.41
N GLU A 839 7.48 45.72 -10.65
CA GLU A 839 6.43 45.08 -11.45
C GLU A 839 6.74 43.61 -11.80
N LEU A 840 8.01 43.21 -11.74
CA LEU A 840 8.47 41.87 -12.07
C LEU A 840 9.10 41.22 -10.84
N GLU A 841 8.67 39.99 -10.56
CA GLU A 841 9.26 39.11 -9.58
C GLU A 841 10.28 38.18 -10.23
N GLU A 842 11.31 37.82 -9.46
CA GLU A 842 12.26 36.81 -9.90
C GLU A 842 11.78 35.42 -9.56
N PHE A 843 11.85 34.51 -10.54
CA PHE A 843 11.60 33.09 -10.39
C PHE A 843 12.87 32.30 -10.73
N SER A 844 13.24 31.35 -9.87
CA SER A 844 14.31 30.41 -10.17
C SER A 844 13.90 28.98 -9.88
N ILE A 845 14.38 28.04 -10.70
CA ILE A 845 14.08 26.61 -10.56
C ILE A 845 15.29 25.75 -10.91
N ASP A 846 15.60 24.83 -10.01
CA ASP A 846 16.57 23.76 -10.22
C ASP A 846 15.83 22.49 -10.64
N VAL A 847 16.33 21.81 -11.66
CA VAL A 847 15.75 20.60 -12.24
C VAL A 847 16.80 19.51 -12.37
N VAL A 848 16.47 18.29 -11.95
CA VAL A 848 17.29 17.09 -12.18
C VAL A 848 16.51 16.13 -13.06
N VAL A 849 17.14 15.68 -14.15
CA VAL A 849 16.57 14.70 -15.08
C VAL A 849 17.53 13.51 -15.20
N PRO A 850 17.08 12.27 -14.94
CA PRO A 850 17.93 11.08 -15.08
C PRO A 850 18.08 10.67 -16.55
N PHE A 851 19.05 9.79 -16.82
CA PHE A 851 19.25 9.25 -18.17
C PHE A 851 18.01 8.50 -18.67
N GLY A 852 17.60 8.70 -19.93
CA GLY A 852 16.42 8.05 -20.51
C GLY A 852 15.10 8.79 -20.25
N VAL A 853 15.14 9.92 -19.55
CA VAL A 853 13.98 10.79 -19.32
C VAL A 853 14.15 12.12 -20.06
N VAL A 854 13.05 12.63 -20.60
CA VAL A 854 12.96 14.00 -21.14
C VAL A 854 12.00 14.82 -20.29
N ALA A 855 12.39 16.04 -19.94
CA ALA A 855 11.55 16.96 -19.20
C ALA A 855 11.13 18.16 -20.07
N GLU A 856 9.84 18.45 -20.13
CA GLU A 856 9.30 19.73 -20.61
C GLU A 856 9.22 20.70 -19.43
N VAL A 857 10.12 21.68 -19.37
CA VAL A 857 10.13 22.73 -18.35
C VAL A 857 9.30 23.91 -18.85
N VAL A 858 8.31 24.32 -18.06
CA VAL A 858 7.48 25.49 -18.31
C VAL A 858 7.84 26.57 -17.29
N LEU A 859 8.31 27.71 -17.80
CA LEU A 859 8.79 28.83 -17.00
C LEU A 859 7.88 30.03 -17.20
N PRO A 860 7.54 30.78 -16.15
CA PRO A 860 6.89 32.08 -16.29
C PRO A 860 7.92 33.13 -16.75
N GLU A 861 7.58 33.96 -17.74
CA GLU A 861 8.46 35.02 -18.25
C GLU A 861 7.63 36.23 -18.73
N GLY A 862 7.82 37.38 -18.10
CA GLY A 862 6.92 38.52 -18.25
C GLY A 862 5.47 38.13 -17.95
N ASP A 863 4.59 38.29 -18.95
CA ASP A 863 3.16 37.96 -18.86
C ASP A 863 2.79 36.62 -19.56
N HIS A 864 3.78 35.82 -19.94
CA HIS A 864 3.58 34.57 -20.69
C HIS A 864 4.38 33.40 -20.11
N GLU A 865 4.16 32.20 -20.66
CA GLU A 865 4.93 31.00 -20.34
C GLU A 865 5.91 30.68 -21.49
N THR A 866 7.16 30.37 -21.16
CA THR A 866 8.12 29.78 -22.09
C THR A 866 8.31 28.29 -21.80
N ARG A 867 8.57 27.51 -22.86
CA ARG A 867 8.72 26.05 -22.76
C ARG A 867 10.08 25.62 -23.28
N GLN A 868 10.77 24.77 -22.52
CA GLN A 868 12.06 24.21 -22.89
C GLN A 868 12.05 22.70 -22.69
N SER A 869 12.52 21.96 -23.69
CA SER A 869 12.73 20.52 -23.57
C SER A 869 14.18 20.28 -23.16
N VAL A 870 14.38 19.60 -22.03
CA VAL A 870 15.71 19.25 -21.54
C VAL A 870 15.88 17.75 -21.37
N GLY A 871 17.09 17.28 -21.66
CA GLY A 871 17.51 15.90 -21.46
C GLY A 871 18.14 15.67 -20.09
N PRO A 872 18.87 14.55 -19.93
CA PRO A 872 19.51 14.17 -18.68
C PRO A 872 20.50 15.22 -18.18
N GLY A 873 20.48 15.52 -16.89
CA GLY A 873 21.40 16.48 -16.28
C GLY A 873 20.80 17.27 -15.12
N LYS A 874 21.57 18.26 -14.67
CA LYS A 874 21.13 19.27 -13.71
C LYS A 874 20.99 20.59 -14.45
N TRP A 875 19.82 21.20 -14.36
CA TRP A 875 19.47 22.42 -15.04
C TRP A 875 19.09 23.47 -14.02
N HIS A 876 19.46 24.71 -14.30
CA HIS A 876 19.08 25.88 -13.51
C HIS A 876 18.49 26.92 -14.45
N PHE A 877 17.30 27.40 -14.13
CA PHE A 877 16.63 28.46 -14.88
C PHE A 877 16.33 29.63 -13.95
N ARG A 878 16.43 30.83 -14.52
CA ARG A 878 16.08 32.08 -13.85
C ARG A 878 15.33 32.96 -14.84
N THR A 879 14.16 33.44 -14.44
CA THR A 879 13.30 34.32 -15.25
C THR A 879 12.76 35.46 -14.38
N LEU A 880 12.31 36.51 -15.04
CA LEU A 880 11.53 37.57 -14.43
C LEU A 880 10.09 37.44 -14.94
N PHE A 881 9.11 37.47 -14.06
CA PHE A 881 7.70 37.34 -14.43
C PHE A 881 6.81 38.33 -13.68
N ARG A 882 5.68 38.69 -14.27
CA ARG A 882 4.68 39.55 -13.64
C ARG A 882 3.65 38.64 -12.93
N PRO A 883 3.49 38.74 -11.60
CA PRO A 883 2.46 37.99 -10.89
C PRO A 883 1.06 38.58 -11.19
N TYR A 884 0.46 38.19 -12.32
CA TYR A 884 -0.87 38.67 -12.72
C TYR A 884 -1.97 37.67 -12.34
N TYR A 885 -2.29 37.61 -11.05
CA TYR A 885 -3.41 36.81 -10.55
C TYR A 885 -4.04 37.46 -9.31
N GLU A 886 -5.34 37.20 -9.09
CA GLU A 886 -6.07 37.67 -7.92
C GLU A 886 -5.69 36.83 -6.69
N TRP A 887 -5.16 37.48 -5.64
CA TRP A 887 -4.97 36.88 -4.32
C TRP A 887 -5.05 37.95 -3.21
N PRO A 888 -5.76 37.71 -2.08
CA PRO A 888 -6.61 36.54 -1.83
C PRO A 888 -7.83 36.50 -2.77
N VAL A 889 -8.30 35.31 -3.12
CA VAL A 889 -9.59 35.16 -3.80
C VAL A 889 -10.67 35.33 -2.75
N GLU A 890 -11.61 36.25 -2.98
CA GLU A 890 -12.67 36.53 -2.01
C GLU A 890 -13.87 35.58 -2.17
N PRO A 891 -14.51 35.13 -1.07
CA PRO A 891 -15.75 34.36 -1.15
C PRO A 891 -16.89 35.23 -1.73
N LEU A 892 -17.92 34.58 -2.27
CA LEU A 892 -19.12 35.31 -2.70
C LEU A 892 -19.93 35.75 -1.46
N LYS A 893 -20.46 36.97 -1.50
CA LYS A 893 -21.24 37.54 -0.37
C LYS A 893 -22.50 36.72 -0.12
N SER A 894 -22.86 36.48 1.14
CA SER A 894 -23.99 35.60 1.53
C SER A 894 -25.39 36.01 1.01
N LYS A 895 -25.53 37.16 0.33
CA LYS A 895 -26.76 37.63 -0.31
C LYS A 895 -26.81 37.41 -1.83
N SER A 896 -25.82 36.69 -2.41
CA SER A 896 -25.80 36.30 -3.83
C SER A 896 -26.33 34.90 -4.10
#